data_AF-A0A1Z8M912-F1
#
_entry.id   AF-A0A1Z8M912-F1
#
_cell.length_a   1.000
_cell.length_b   1.000
_cell.length_c   1.000
_cell.angle_alpha   90.00
_cell.angle_beta   90.00
_cell.angle_gamma   90.00
#
_symmetry.space_group_name_H-M   'P 1'
#
loop_
_entity.id
_entity.type
_entity.pdbx_description
1 polymer ?
#
loop_
_entity_poly.entity_id
_entity_poly.type
_entity_poly.pdbx_seq_one_letter_code
_entity_poly.pdbx_strand_id
1 'polypeptide(L)'
;MKRFEIKLLLLVALIVTTFQRPASAEINAIEVERSIRRGIAYLRKTQLDNGGWEEFNGNHPCGLTALCTLALLNAGVPKDDPAIAQAMKYLRAITVKDTYSISLQTLVYCHYGAAGDLPRIRENAQWLSKSQTTGGGWNYGRGTGRPDPSNTQFAVLALGAAQDIGVAVDPVVFQRTVNYWEKGQSDDGGWGYSIGSLSSPPTGSMTCAGIGSLVIAKGRLGESTSSVGENGIRCCGGDSDQRDPVQAGLAWLEERFQVNANTNAAQRTYFYYMYALERTGRLTGKRFFGQHDWYREGAEKLLSLQDQFQGYWSGAKNWEEPTVATSFALLFLAKGKRQVVIGDLDTNAPANPVARREWKPHPDALRQLIRHVERSWGRDLTWQSVRLENAALTDLLQTPVLLISGQDALQLADDRSEMLKQYTEQGGTILFEACGGDGCGDASAFNQSVSKLCNQWYPDAPLERLPASHPIWTADRTVKADLLPKDFWVYGVQACCRTPIFYVPKSISCRWELGDHLMKADDDEDPFRGEIEQCVRIGQNLVSYATGRELKDKLDQRLVLQASVLDRTERGTTRIAWMDVNAGGADARRALPNVASIIRNQAEVAISVPSESVGIDDKSLSEVSLLWLHGRKSFQLTAPQRAALRKFIDNGGVILGNAICGNEAFANSFRTEINAILKDAPLRSLPADHPALSTDYLGYDLSKVTIRRSIREGDGIDVLKQVGPPRLEYSQSPDGLVSVVFSPLDLSCALESTNSVQCPGYDTQDAAKIVTNIVQMILHQ
;
A
#
# COMPACT_ATOMS: atom_id res chain seq x y z
N MET A 1 60.71 -19.18 50.93
CA MET A 1 60.90 -18.23 49.80
C MET A 1 59.74 -17.25 49.79
N LYS A 2 60.03 -15.96 49.56
CA LYS A 2 59.27 -14.78 49.99
C LYS A 2 57.99 -14.54 49.17
N ARG A 3 56.96 -14.02 49.87
CA ARG A 3 55.75 -13.38 49.34
C ARG A 3 56.12 -12.22 48.40
N PHE A 4 55.46 -12.11 47.25
CA PHE A 4 55.42 -10.90 46.43
C PHE A 4 53.96 -10.55 46.16
N GLU A 5 53.58 -9.34 46.58
CA GLU A 5 52.33 -8.69 46.22
C GLU A 5 52.33 -8.34 44.74
N ILE A 6 51.21 -8.61 44.04
CA ILE A 6 50.94 -8.07 42.72
C ILE A 6 49.68 -7.23 42.81
N LYS A 7 49.85 -5.94 42.52
CA LYS A 7 48.82 -4.90 42.50
C LYS A 7 47.77 -5.21 41.43
N LEU A 8 46.51 -5.08 41.84
CA LEU A 8 45.30 -5.13 41.03
C LEU A 8 45.25 -3.94 40.07
N LEU A 9 45.24 -4.19 38.75
CA LEU A 9 44.94 -3.21 37.71
C LEU A 9 43.60 -3.62 37.10
N LEU A 10 42.53 -2.95 37.52
CA LEU A 10 41.17 -3.09 37.00
C LEU A 10 41.11 -2.48 35.59
N LEU A 11 41.12 -3.33 34.57
CA LEU A 11 40.80 -2.95 33.20
C LEU A 11 39.28 -2.93 33.07
N VAL A 12 38.67 -1.74 33.08
CA VAL A 12 37.26 -1.55 32.72
C VAL A 12 37.13 -1.81 31.22
N ALA A 13 36.72 -3.02 30.85
CA ALA A 13 36.31 -3.33 29.50
C ALA A 13 35.01 -2.58 29.20
N LEU A 14 35.14 -1.48 28.45
CA LEU A 14 34.01 -0.78 27.85
C LEU A 14 33.38 -1.75 26.83
N ILE A 15 32.35 -2.50 27.26
CA ILE A 15 31.49 -3.25 26.35
C ILE A 15 30.72 -2.19 25.55
N VAL A 16 31.27 -1.80 24.41
CA VAL A 16 30.51 -1.12 23.37
C VAL A 16 29.58 -2.19 22.82
N THR A 17 28.38 -2.28 23.38
CA THR A 17 27.25 -2.92 22.71
C THR A 17 26.96 -2.09 21.47
N THR A 18 27.64 -2.42 20.37
CA THR A 18 27.18 -2.02 19.05
C THR A 18 25.81 -2.64 18.89
N PHE A 19 24.75 -1.87 19.14
CA PHE A 19 23.45 -2.12 18.54
C PHE A 19 23.72 -2.16 17.04
N GLN A 20 23.84 -3.36 16.48
CA GLN A 20 23.75 -3.55 15.05
C GLN A 20 22.34 -3.07 14.69
N ARG A 21 22.23 -1.82 14.24
CA ARG A 21 21.09 -1.44 13.41
C ARG A 21 21.05 -2.48 12.29
N PRO A 22 19.93 -3.17 12.04
CA PRO A 22 19.81 -3.95 10.83
C PRO A 22 20.16 -3.01 9.68
N ALA A 23 21.14 -3.39 8.87
CA ALA A 23 21.55 -2.63 7.71
C ALA A 23 20.29 -2.38 6.87
N SER A 24 19.86 -1.12 6.80
CA SER A 24 18.79 -0.73 5.89
C SER A 24 19.40 -0.86 4.50
N ALA A 25 19.01 -1.90 3.76
CA ALA A 25 19.43 -2.09 2.38
C ALA A 25 19.13 -0.80 1.57
N GLU A 26 20.17 -0.18 1.03
CA GLU A 26 20.14 1.15 0.36
C GLU A 26 19.58 1.11 -1.07
N ILE A 27 18.91 0.04 -1.49
CA ILE A 27 18.36 -0.05 -2.85
C ILE A 27 17.10 0.80 -3.02
N ASN A 28 17.02 1.52 -4.15
CA ASN A 28 15.84 2.33 -4.51
C ASN A 28 15.05 1.74 -5.69
N ALA A 29 13.82 2.25 -5.88
CA ALA A 29 12.91 1.76 -6.93
C ALA A 29 13.48 1.91 -8.35
N ILE A 30 14.27 2.97 -8.61
CA ILE A 30 14.84 3.26 -9.93
C ILE A 30 15.90 2.22 -10.31
N GLU A 31 16.72 1.79 -9.36
CA GLU A 31 17.75 0.77 -9.58
C GLU A 31 17.13 -0.59 -9.91
N VAL A 32 16.09 -0.98 -9.16
CA VAL A 32 15.35 -2.22 -9.42
C VAL A 32 14.66 -2.18 -10.78
N GLU A 33 14.03 -1.07 -11.13
CA GLU A 33 13.39 -0.89 -12.43
C GLU A 33 14.41 -0.95 -13.59
N ARG A 34 15.59 -0.36 -13.43
CA ARG A 34 16.68 -0.48 -14.40
C ARG A 34 17.14 -1.92 -14.55
N SER A 35 17.28 -2.65 -13.45
CA SER A 35 17.66 -4.07 -13.45
C SER A 35 16.63 -4.93 -14.19
N ILE A 36 15.33 -4.71 -13.95
CA ILE A 36 14.22 -5.38 -14.66
C ILE A 36 14.30 -5.14 -16.17
N ARG A 37 14.48 -3.88 -16.61
CA ARG A 37 14.58 -3.55 -18.04
C ARG A 37 15.73 -4.26 -18.75
N ARG A 38 16.86 -4.43 -18.07
CA ARG A 38 18.02 -5.17 -18.62
C ARG A 38 17.71 -6.66 -18.78
N GLY A 39 17.03 -7.28 -17.81
CA GLY A 39 16.53 -8.65 -17.92
C GLY A 39 15.54 -8.85 -19.06
N ILE A 40 14.60 -7.91 -19.22
CA ILE A 40 13.64 -7.90 -20.35
C ILE A 40 14.40 -7.84 -21.68
N ALA A 41 15.38 -6.95 -21.81
CA ALA A 41 16.17 -6.79 -23.03
C ALA A 41 16.94 -8.08 -23.38
N TYR A 42 17.49 -8.76 -22.39
CA TYR A 42 18.15 -10.06 -22.60
C TYR A 42 17.17 -11.14 -23.12
N LEU A 43 16.00 -11.29 -22.50
CA LEU A 43 15.01 -12.27 -22.95
C LEU A 43 14.54 -11.98 -24.38
N ARG A 44 14.28 -10.71 -24.72
CA ARG A 44 13.95 -10.31 -26.10
C ARG A 44 15.05 -10.68 -27.10
N LYS A 45 16.31 -10.42 -26.75
CA LYS A 45 17.46 -10.70 -27.62
C LYS A 45 17.68 -12.20 -27.87
N THR A 46 17.24 -13.05 -26.94
CA THR A 46 17.45 -14.50 -26.99
C THR A 46 16.22 -15.26 -27.51
N GLN A 47 15.14 -14.56 -27.84
CA GLN A 47 13.98 -15.16 -28.49
C GLN A 47 14.35 -15.62 -29.91
N LEU A 48 13.91 -16.82 -30.28
CA LEU A 48 14.13 -17.41 -31.59
C LEU A 48 13.11 -16.88 -32.61
N ASP A 49 13.41 -17.01 -33.91
CA ASP A 49 12.54 -16.57 -35.00
C ASP A 49 11.15 -17.23 -35.00
N ASN A 50 11.04 -18.42 -34.40
CA ASN A 50 9.76 -19.13 -34.25
C ASN A 50 8.87 -18.56 -33.12
N GLY A 51 9.35 -17.56 -32.38
CA GLY A 51 8.69 -16.92 -31.25
C GLY A 51 8.94 -17.58 -29.89
N GLY A 52 9.57 -18.76 -29.86
CA GLY A 52 9.93 -19.47 -28.63
C GLY A 52 11.34 -19.16 -28.12
N TRP A 53 11.71 -19.83 -27.03
CA TRP A 53 13.09 -19.93 -26.54
C TRP A 53 13.55 -21.38 -26.64
N GLU A 54 14.87 -21.61 -26.54
CA GLU A 54 15.47 -22.95 -26.67
C GLU A 54 15.00 -23.90 -25.56
N GLU A 55 14.07 -24.80 -25.89
CA GLU A 55 13.47 -25.76 -24.95
C GLU A 55 14.46 -26.85 -24.51
N PHE A 56 14.27 -27.38 -23.31
CA PHE A 56 15.15 -28.41 -22.75
C PHE A 56 14.95 -29.78 -23.42
N ASN A 57 15.86 -30.18 -24.31
CA ASN A 57 16.00 -31.52 -24.92
C ASN A 57 14.70 -32.18 -25.45
N GLY A 58 13.70 -31.39 -25.85
CA GLY A 58 12.43 -31.89 -26.41
C GLY A 58 11.47 -32.62 -25.44
N ASN A 59 11.84 -32.82 -24.17
CA ASN A 59 11.04 -33.56 -23.19
C ASN A 59 9.94 -32.72 -22.50
N HIS A 60 10.07 -31.40 -22.53
CA HIS A 60 9.11 -30.45 -21.97
C HIS A 60 8.79 -29.37 -23.00
N PRO A 61 8.06 -29.70 -24.07
CA PRO A 61 7.74 -28.72 -25.10
C PRO A 61 6.98 -27.56 -24.48
N CYS A 62 7.29 -26.32 -24.88
CA CYS A 62 6.60 -25.10 -24.46
C CYS A 62 6.85 -24.66 -22.99
N GLY A 63 7.61 -25.42 -22.19
CA GLY A 63 7.88 -25.09 -20.78
C GLY A 63 8.70 -23.81 -20.60
N LEU A 64 9.86 -23.71 -21.25
CA LEU A 64 10.74 -22.54 -21.11
C LEU A 64 10.10 -21.31 -21.76
N THR A 65 9.49 -21.47 -22.93
CA THR A 65 8.81 -20.37 -23.62
C THR A 65 7.69 -19.79 -22.74
N ALA A 66 6.89 -20.65 -22.10
CA ALA A 66 5.86 -20.19 -21.18
C ALA A 66 6.44 -19.48 -19.95
N LEU A 67 7.54 -19.97 -19.38
CA LEU A 67 8.23 -19.30 -18.27
C LEU A 67 8.74 -17.90 -18.65
N CYS A 68 9.40 -17.76 -19.79
CA CYS A 68 9.89 -16.47 -20.29
C CYS A 68 8.74 -15.49 -20.55
N THR A 69 7.67 -15.98 -21.18
CA THR A 69 6.47 -15.17 -21.46
C THR A 69 5.82 -14.70 -20.17
N LEU A 70 5.68 -15.59 -19.18
CA LEU A 70 5.13 -15.24 -17.88
C LEU A 70 5.98 -14.19 -17.16
N ALA A 71 7.31 -14.32 -17.21
CA ALA A 71 8.23 -13.37 -16.63
C ALA A 71 8.14 -11.99 -17.30
N LEU A 72 8.09 -11.93 -18.63
CA LEU A 72 7.94 -10.67 -19.38
C LEU A 72 6.61 -9.98 -19.07
N LEU A 73 5.50 -10.71 -19.05
CA LEU A 73 4.20 -10.14 -18.72
C LEU A 73 4.16 -9.59 -17.28
N ASN A 74 4.66 -10.36 -16.30
CA ASN A 74 4.72 -9.90 -14.91
C ASN A 74 5.70 -8.73 -14.73
N ALA A 75 6.72 -8.62 -15.59
CA ALA A 75 7.64 -7.48 -15.63
C ALA A 75 7.05 -6.24 -16.31
N GLY A 76 5.78 -6.27 -16.72
CA GLY A 76 5.06 -5.12 -17.28
C GLY A 76 5.27 -4.93 -18.78
N VAL A 77 5.76 -5.95 -19.50
CA VAL A 77 5.85 -5.88 -20.97
C VAL A 77 4.42 -5.89 -21.56
N PRO A 78 4.04 -4.89 -22.39
CA PRO A 78 2.71 -4.80 -22.98
C PRO A 78 2.32 -6.02 -23.84
N LYS A 79 1.02 -6.30 -23.92
CA LYS A 79 0.48 -7.46 -24.67
C LYS A 79 0.70 -7.37 -26.18
N ASP A 80 0.81 -6.15 -26.71
CA ASP A 80 1.08 -5.84 -28.11
C ASP A 80 2.58 -5.78 -28.45
N ASP A 81 3.46 -5.99 -27.47
CA ASP A 81 4.90 -6.11 -27.70
C ASP A 81 5.19 -7.28 -28.66
N PRO A 82 6.05 -7.08 -29.69
CA PRO A 82 6.35 -8.13 -30.66
C PRO A 82 6.83 -9.44 -30.02
N ALA A 83 7.61 -9.38 -28.95
CA ALA A 83 8.11 -10.57 -28.28
C ALA A 83 6.98 -11.37 -27.62
N ILE A 84 6.04 -10.68 -26.97
CA ILE A 84 4.84 -11.31 -26.38
C ILE A 84 3.94 -11.88 -27.49
N ALA A 85 3.69 -11.12 -28.55
CA ALA A 85 2.82 -11.55 -29.64
C ALA A 85 3.34 -12.84 -30.32
N GLN A 86 4.64 -12.91 -30.61
CA GLN A 86 5.25 -14.11 -31.20
C GLN A 86 5.29 -15.29 -30.23
N ALA A 87 5.58 -15.04 -28.95
CA ALA A 87 5.53 -16.09 -27.93
C ALA A 87 4.12 -16.67 -27.79
N MET A 88 3.09 -15.82 -27.74
CA MET A 88 1.69 -16.28 -27.68
C MET A 88 1.29 -17.08 -28.92
N LYS A 89 1.78 -16.71 -30.11
CA LYS A 89 1.58 -17.50 -31.33
C LYS A 89 2.22 -18.89 -31.20
N TYR A 90 3.45 -18.97 -30.70
CA TYR A 90 4.15 -20.23 -30.44
C TYR A 90 3.39 -21.10 -29.42
N LEU A 91 3.01 -20.53 -28.28
CA LEU A 91 2.31 -21.24 -27.21
C LEU A 91 0.97 -21.83 -27.69
N ARG A 92 0.19 -21.07 -28.47
CA ARG A 92 -1.11 -21.51 -28.98
C ARG A 92 -1.02 -22.64 -30.02
N ALA A 93 0.13 -22.77 -30.70
CA ALA A 93 0.37 -23.81 -31.67
C ALA A 93 0.68 -25.19 -31.04
N ILE A 94 0.99 -25.23 -29.75
CA ILE A 94 1.48 -26.44 -29.06
C ILE A 94 0.44 -26.92 -28.04
N THR A 95 0.06 -28.20 -28.16
CA THR A 95 -0.68 -28.91 -27.12
C THR A 95 0.31 -29.68 -26.24
N VAL A 96 0.35 -29.36 -24.96
CA VAL A 96 1.27 -29.95 -23.97
C VAL A 96 0.59 -31.05 -23.15
N LYS A 97 1.36 -32.05 -22.71
CA LYS A 97 0.85 -33.21 -21.96
C LYS A 97 1.73 -33.59 -20.76
N ASP A 98 2.45 -32.62 -20.23
CA ASP A 98 3.22 -32.75 -18.99
C ASP A 98 2.86 -31.62 -18.03
N THR A 99 2.92 -31.92 -16.73
CA THR A 99 2.43 -31.02 -15.67
C THR A 99 3.14 -29.68 -15.67
N TYR A 100 4.46 -29.65 -15.87
CA TYR A 100 5.22 -28.42 -15.80
C TYR A 100 4.83 -27.45 -16.93
N SER A 101 4.86 -27.93 -18.18
CA SER A 101 4.56 -27.11 -19.35
C SER A 101 3.09 -26.67 -19.38
N ILE A 102 2.15 -27.56 -19.06
CA ILE A 102 0.72 -27.24 -19.05
C ILE A 102 0.38 -26.21 -17.97
N SER A 103 1.04 -26.30 -16.82
CA SER A 103 0.85 -25.33 -15.74
C SER A 103 1.34 -23.94 -16.13
N LEU A 104 2.56 -23.83 -16.65
CA LEU A 104 3.10 -22.54 -17.09
C LEU A 104 2.31 -21.94 -18.25
N GLN A 105 1.93 -22.77 -19.24
CA GLN A 105 1.10 -22.32 -20.36
C GLN A 105 -0.25 -21.77 -19.85
N THR A 106 -0.87 -22.45 -18.90
CA THR A 106 -2.13 -22.00 -18.27
C THR A 106 -1.94 -20.69 -17.52
N LEU A 107 -0.85 -20.54 -16.75
CA LEU A 107 -0.54 -19.29 -16.05
C LEU A 107 -0.35 -18.13 -17.02
N VAL A 108 0.32 -18.35 -18.16
CA VAL A 108 0.45 -17.34 -19.22
C VAL A 108 -0.92 -16.94 -19.77
N TYR A 109 -1.77 -17.90 -20.13
CA TYR A 109 -3.10 -17.60 -20.68
C TYR A 109 -4.00 -16.85 -19.68
N CYS A 110 -4.00 -17.26 -18.42
CA CYS A 110 -4.75 -16.56 -17.38
C CYS A 110 -4.26 -15.12 -17.20
N HIS A 111 -2.94 -14.90 -17.19
CA HIS A 111 -2.38 -13.56 -17.01
C HIS A 111 -2.50 -12.69 -18.28
N TYR A 112 -2.39 -13.28 -19.47
CA TYR A 112 -2.64 -12.60 -20.75
C TYR A 112 -4.11 -12.19 -20.88
N GLY A 113 -5.04 -13.00 -20.38
CA GLY A 113 -6.46 -12.63 -20.20
C GLY A 113 -7.23 -12.43 -21.50
N ALA A 114 -6.87 -13.11 -22.58
CA ALA A 114 -7.65 -13.06 -23.82
C ALA A 114 -8.79 -14.08 -23.79
N ALA A 115 -10.00 -13.63 -24.13
CA ALA A 115 -11.18 -14.49 -24.16
C ALA A 115 -11.02 -15.73 -25.07
N GLY A 116 -10.26 -15.59 -26.16
CA GLY A 116 -9.96 -16.70 -27.08
C GLY A 116 -9.14 -17.84 -26.47
N ASP A 117 -8.45 -17.61 -25.35
CA ASP A 117 -7.65 -18.64 -24.67
C ASP A 117 -8.48 -19.45 -23.65
N LEU A 118 -9.71 -19.00 -23.30
CA LEU A 118 -10.57 -19.68 -22.32
C LEU A 118 -10.83 -21.17 -22.62
N PRO A 119 -11.09 -21.60 -23.87
CA PRO A 119 -11.25 -23.02 -24.16
C PRO A 119 -10.01 -23.84 -23.80
N ARG A 120 -8.81 -23.31 -24.09
CA ARG A 120 -7.55 -23.98 -23.78
C ARG A 120 -7.26 -24.01 -22.28
N ILE A 121 -7.58 -22.94 -21.56
CA ILE A 121 -7.46 -22.91 -20.09
C ILE A 121 -8.36 -23.98 -19.45
N ARG A 122 -9.59 -24.14 -19.93
CA ARG A 122 -10.51 -25.20 -19.45
C ARG A 122 -9.96 -26.59 -19.74
N GLU A 123 -9.45 -26.84 -20.95
CA GLU A 123 -8.84 -28.12 -21.31
C GLU A 123 -7.63 -28.44 -20.41
N ASN A 124 -6.75 -27.46 -20.20
CA ASN A 124 -5.58 -27.60 -19.36
C ASN A 124 -5.94 -27.88 -17.89
N ALA A 125 -6.91 -27.15 -17.34
CA ALA A 125 -7.41 -27.37 -15.98
C ALA A 125 -8.05 -28.76 -15.81
N GLN A 126 -8.82 -29.22 -16.79
CA GLN A 126 -9.38 -30.57 -16.81
C GLN A 126 -8.29 -31.64 -16.89
N TRP A 127 -7.26 -31.44 -17.72
CA TRP A 127 -6.13 -32.36 -17.82
C TRP A 127 -5.38 -32.45 -16.49
N LEU A 128 -5.05 -31.30 -15.89
CA LEU A 128 -4.38 -31.23 -14.58
C LEU A 128 -5.20 -31.93 -13.49
N SER A 129 -6.52 -31.71 -13.48
CA SER A 129 -7.41 -32.35 -12.50
C SER A 129 -7.41 -33.88 -12.65
N LYS A 130 -7.41 -34.39 -13.90
CA LYS A 130 -7.38 -35.84 -14.20
C LYS A 130 -6.00 -36.45 -13.96
N SER A 131 -4.92 -35.68 -14.11
CA SER A 131 -3.54 -36.16 -13.94
C SER A 131 -3.05 -36.14 -12.49
N GLN A 132 -3.85 -35.67 -11.54
CA GLN A 132 -3.51 -35.71 -10.12
C GLN A 132 -3.36 -37.17 -9.67
N THR A 133 -2.27 -37.48 -8.99
CA THR A 133 -2.02 -38.83 -8.48
C THR A 133 -2.98 -39.17 -7.34
N THR A 134 -3.12 -40.47 -7.04
CA THR A 134 -3.87 -40.93 -5.85
C THR A 134 -3.28 -40.42 -4.53
N GLY A 135 -1.99 -40.04 -4.51
CA GLY A 135 -1.33 -39.39 -3.38
C GLY A 135 -1.66 -37.90 -3.22
N GLY A 136 -2.44 -37.32 -4.12
CA GLY A 136 -2.90 -35.93 -4.06
C GLY A 136 -1.94 -34.87 -4.64
N GLY A 137 -0.72 -35.26 -5.01
CA GLY A 137 0.20 -34.41 -5.76
C GLY A 137 0.26 -34.75 -7.26
N TRP A 138 1.15 -34.08 -7.98
CA TRP A 138 1.40 -34.29 -9.41
C TRP A 138 2.82 -34.79 -9.66
N ASN A 139 3.01 -35.47 -10.79
CA ASN A 139 4.32 -35.85 -11.32
C ASN A 139 4.46 -35.37 -12.76
N TYR A 140 5.48 -35.84 -13.49
CA TYR A 140 5.77 -35.45 -14.87
C TYR A 140 4.76 -35.97 -15.94
N GLY A 141 3.50 -36.23 -15.57
CA GLY A 141 2.39 -36.38 -16.52
C GLY A 141 1.80 -37.79 -16.69
N ARG A 142 2.05 -38.74 -15.78
CA ARG A 142 1.55 -40.12 -15.90
C ARG A 142 0.31 -40.44 -15.06
N GLY A 143 -0.18 -39.52 -14.21
CA GLY A 143 -1.30 -39.76 -13.28
C GLY A 143 -1.08 -40.88 -12.26
N THR A 144 0.03 -41.59 -12.36
CA THR A 144 0.42 -42.78 -11.60
C THR A 144 1.87 -42.63 -11.17
N GLY A 145 2.24 -43.19 -10.01
CA GLY A 145 3.59 -43.07 -9.45
C GLY A 145 3.71 -41.99 -8.37
N ARG A 146 4.93 -41.84 -7.82
CA ARG A 146 5.18 -40.94 -6.69
C ARG A 146 5.00 -39.47 -7.13
N PRO A 147 4.20 -38.67 -6.42
CA PRO A 147 4.10 -37.23 -6.69
C PRO A 147 5.41 -36.51 -6.37
N ASP A 148 5.67 -35.46 -7.14
CA ASP A 148 6.80 -34.55 -7.02
C ASP A 148 6.32 -33.18 -6.48
N PRO A 149 6.90 -32.65 -5.39
CA PRO A 149 6.46 -31.39 -4.80
C PRO A 149 6.62 -30.18 -5.74
N SER A 150 7.60 -30.20 -6.65
CA SER A 150 7.81 -29.11 -7.63
C SER A 150 6.71 -29.11 -8.70
N ASN A 151 6.35 -30.25 -9.28
CA ASN A 151 5.22 -30.35 -10.19
C ASN A 151 3.90 -30.02 -9.48
N THR A 152 3.75 -30.46 -8.23
CA THR A 152 2.53 -30.22 -7.44
C THR A 152 2.26 -28.72 -7.27
N GLN A 153 3.24 -27.90 -6.88
CA GLN A 153 3.00 -26.46 -6.73
C GLN A 153 2.62 -25.80 -8.07
N PHE A 154 3.21 -26.19 -9.20
CA PHE A 154 2.89 -25.58 -10.50
C PHE A 154 1.47 -25.97 -10.95
N ALA A 155 1.05 -27.22 -10.72
CA ALA A 155 -0.32 -27.64 -10.94
C ALA A 155 -1.32 -26.81 -10.13
N VAL A 156 -1.04 -26.63 -8.83
CA VAL A 156 -1.90 -25.85 -7.92
C VAL A 156 -1.95 -24.38 -8.32
N LEU A 157 -0.83 -23.79 -8.74
CA LEU A 157 -0.78 -22.41 -9.24
C LEU A 157 -1.64 -22.23 -10.48
N ALA A 158 -1.53 -23.15 -11.44
CA ALA A 158 -2.30 -23.10 -12.68
C ALA A 158 -3.80 -23.28 -12.44
N LEU A 159 -4.19 -24.27 -11.63
CA LEU A 159 -5.58 -24.50 -11.25
C LEU A 159 -6.16 -23.31 -10.47
N GLY A 160 -5.39 -22.75 -9.55
CA GLY A 160 -5.77 -21.53 -8.81
C GLY A 160 -6.00 -20.34 -9.75
N ALA A 161 -5.08 -20.09 -10.69
CA ALA A 161 -5.22 -19.00 -11.66
C ALA A 161 -6.37 -19.22 -12.64
N ALA A 162 -6.63 -20.47 -13.05
CA ALA A 162 -7.78 -20.81 -13.89
C ALA A 162 -9.10 -20.53 -13.16
N GLN A 163 -9.21 -20.93 -11.89
CA GLN A 163 -10.38 -20.64 -11.08
C GLN A 163 -10.56 -19.15 -10.81
N ASP A 164 -9.46 -18.38 -10.71
CA ASP A 164 -9.53 -16.93 -10.59
C ASP A 164 -10.24 -16.25 -11.77
N ILE A 165 -10.15 -16.80 -12.98
CA ILE A 165 -10.84 -16.26 -14.15
C ILE A 165 -12.18 -16.98 -14.44
N GLY A 166 -12.70 -17.75 -13.48
CA GLY A 166 -14.02 -18.39 -13.56
C GLY A 166 -14.04 -19.79 -14.18
N VAL A 167 -12.89 -20.46 -14.33
CA VAL A 167 -12.87 -21.87 -14.74
C VAL A 167 -13.13 -22.77 -13.54
N ALA A 168 -14.21 -23.55 -13.59
CA ALA A 168 -14.55 -24.50 -12.53
C ALA A 168 -13.48 -25.59 -12.38
N VAL A 169 -13.10 -25.85 -11.13
CA VAL A 169 -12.21 -26.96 -10.71
C VAL A 169 -12.90 -27.64 -9.55
N ASP A 170 -12.98 -28.98 -9.60
CA ASP A 170 -13.65 -29.78 -8.57
C ASP A 170 -12.94 -29.58 -7.20
N PRO A 171 -13.65 -29.20 -6.13
CA PRO A 171 -13.08 -29.05 -4.78
C PRO A 171 -12.26 -30.25 -4.30
N VAL A 172 -12.60 -31.48 -4.73
CA VAL A 172 -11.87 -32.69 -4.34
C VAL A 172 -10.39 -32.63 -4.75
N VAL A 173 -10.06 -31.92 -5.84
CA VAL A 173 -8.68 -31.76 -6.33
C VAL A 173 -7.86 -30.94 -5.32
N PHE A 174 -8.44 -29.86 -4.79
CA PHE A 174 -7.81 -29.04 -3.76
C PHE A 174 -7.76 -29.78 -2.42
N GLN A 175 -8.80 -30.53 -2.03
CA GLN A 175 -8.78 -31.33 -0.80
C GLN A 175 -7.64 -32.36 -0.79
N ARG A 176 -7.45 -33.06 -1.92
CA ARG A 176 -6.34 -34.01 -2.08
C ARG A 176 -4.98 -33.32 -2.02
N THR A 177 -4.88 -32.09 -2.53
CA THR A 177 -3.67 -31.27 -2.42
C THR A 177 -3.37 -30.91 -0.97
N VAL A 178 -4.38 -30.48 -0.19
CA VAL A 178 -4.22 -30.19 1.25
C VAL A 178 -3.70 -31.44 1.96
N ASN A 179 -4.37 -32.58 1.77
CA ASN A 179 -3.96 -33.85 2.35
C ASN A 179 -2.53 -34.26 1.99
N TYR A 180 -2.08 -33.99 0.76
CA TYR A 180 -0.73 -34.30 0.30
C TYR A 180 0.33 -33.50 1.07
N TRP A 181 0.13 -32.18 1.19
CA TRP A 181 1.09 -31.31 1.87
C TRP A 181 1.06 -31.49 3.39
N GLU A 182 -0.11 -31.68 4.00
CA GLU A 182 -0.23 -31.93 5.44
C GLU A 182 0.44 -33.23 5.87
N LYS A 183 0.18 -34.34 5.17
CA LYS A 183 0.85 -35.63 5.43
C LYS A 183 2.36 -35.57 5.18
N GLY A 184 2.79 -34.63 4.34
CA GLY A 184 4.18 -34.52 3.93
C GLY A 184 5.02 -33.52 4.71
N GLN A 185 4.43 -32.81 5.66
CA GLN A 185 5.14 -31.85 6.50
C GLN A 185 6.02 -32.60 7.51
N SER A 186 7.25 -32.13 7.68
CA SER A 186 8.16 -32.66 8.70
C SER A 186 7.79 -32.12 10.09
N ASP A 187 8.24 -32.79 11.16
CA ASP A 187 7.90 -32.39 12.55
C ASP A 187 8.33 -30.95 12.88
N ASP A 188 9.45 -30.50 12.30
CA ASP A 188 9.96 -29.12 12.41
C ASP A 188 9.14 -28.07 11.62
N GLY A 189 8.12 -28.51 10.86
CA GLY A 189 7.22 -27.67 10.08
C GLY A 189 7.63 -27.47 8.61
N GLY A 190 8.82 -27.90 8.20
CA GLY A 190 9.30 -27.69 6.83
C GLY A 190 8.90 -28.80 5.84
N TRP A 191 9.16 -28.57 4.54
CA TRP A 191 9.00 -29.58 3.49
C TRP A 191 10.28 -29.80 2.69
N GLY A 192 10.56 -31.07 2.37
CA GLY A 192 11.65 -31.52 1.49
C GLY A 192 11.16 -32.01 0.13
N TYR A 193 12.08 -32.35 -0.77
CA TYR A 193 11.75 -32.87 -2.10
C TYR A 193 11.18 -34.30 -2.05
N SER A 194 11.69 -35.15 -1.17
CA SER A 194 11.14 -36.49 -0.96
C SER A 194 10.23 -36.50 0.26
N ILE A 195 8.96 -36.12 0.05
CA ILE A 195 7.94 -36.13 1.11
C ILE A 195 7.89 -37.49 1.84
N GLY A 196 7.92 -37.44 3.18
CA GLY A 196 7.90 -38.59 4.07
C GLY A 196 9.23 -39.33 4.24
N SER A 197 10.33 -38.80 3.69
CA SER A 197 11.66 -39.42 3.77
C SER A 197 12.57 -38.68 4.74
N LEU A 198 13.03 -39.38 5.79
CA LEU A 198 13.98 -38.85 6.77
C LEU A 198 15.34 -38.44 6.18
N SER A 199 15.67 -38.91 4.96
CA SER A 199 16.90 -38.57 4.25
C SER A 199 16.79 -37.35 3.32
N SER A 200 15.63 -36.70 3.24
CA SER A 200 15.41 -35.47 2.48
C SER A 200 15.02 -34.34 3.42
N PRO A 201 16.00 -33.62 4.02
CA PRO A 201 15.69 -32.54 4.94
C PRO A 201 14.83 -31.45 4.28
N PRO A 202 14.01 -30.74 5.06
CA PRO A 202 13.27 -29.59 4.55
C PRO A 202 14.16 -28.54 3.89
N THR A 203 13.70 -27.97 2.79
CA THR A 203 14.44 -26.94 2.02
C THR A 203 13.66 -25.63 1.95
N GLY A 204 14.35 -24.52 1.70
CA GLY A 204 13.70 -23.21 1.51
C GLY A 204 12.67 -23.25 0.38
N SER A 205 13.06 -23.76 -0.79
CA SER A 205 12.19 -23.83 -1.97
C SER A 205 10.94 -24.69 -1.78
N MET A 206 11.07 -25.88 -1.19
CA MET A 206 9.94 -26.79 -1.00
C MET A 206 9.06 -26.38 0.18
N THR A 207 9.62 -25.73 1.20
CA THR A 207 8.81 -25.12 2.26
C THR A 207 7.96 -23.97 1.72
N CYS A 208 8.54 -23.11 0.88
CA CYS A 208 7.78 -22.07 0.16
C CYS A 208 6.68 -22.67 -0.73
N ALA A 209 6.97 -23.79 -1.40
CA ALA A 209 6.02 -24.54 -2.22
C ALA A 209 4.83 -25.09 -1.43
N GLY A 210 5.09 -25.70 -0.27
CA GLY A 210 4.07 -26.23 0.62
C GLY A 210 3.16 -25.13 1.17
N ILE A 211 3.75 -24.05 1.69
CA ILE A 211 3.01 -22.88 2.15
C ILE A 211 2.12 -22.32 1.04
N GLY A 212 2.69 -22.02 -0.13
CA GLY A 212 1.93 -21.44 -1.25
C GLY A 212 0.80 -22.35 -1.73
N SER A 213 1.05 -23.66 -1.82
CA SER A 213 0.05 -24.63 -2.25
C SER A 213 -1.09 -24.77 -1.25
N LEU A 214 -0.80 -24.79 0.05
CA LEU A 214 -1.81 -24.83 1.11
C LEU A 214 -2.64 -23.55 1.15
N VAL A 215 -2.02 -22.37 1.07
CA VAL A 215 -2.75 -21.08 1.03
C VAL A 215 -3.69 -21.00 -0.17
N ILE A 216 -3.26 -21.49 -1.34
CA ILE A 216 -4.13 -21.55 -2.51
C ILE A 216 -5.25 -22.56 -2.28
N ALA A 217 -4.93 -23.81 -1.95
CA ALA A 217 -5.89 -24.91 -1.89
C ALA A 217 -6.93 -24.73 -0.77
N LYS A 218 -6.53 -24.41 0.46
CA LYS A 218 -7.45 -24.13 1.57
C LYS A 218 -8.39 -22.97 1.24
N GLY A 219 -7.85 -21.93 0.62
CA GLY A 219 -8.61 -20.81 0.09
C GLY A 219 -9.62 -21.14 -1.01
N ARG A 220 -9.57 -22.33 -1.63
CA ARG A 220 -10.58 -22.79 -2.60
C ARG A 220 -11.63 -23.72 -2.00
N LEU A 221 -11.34 -24.28 -0.83
CA LEU A 221 -12.23 -25.18 -0.12
C LEU A 221 -13.21 -24.44 0.79
N GLY A 222 -13.02 -23.12 0.97
CA GLY A 222 -13.77 -22.38 1.98
C GLY A 222 -13.46 -22.87 3.40
N GLU A 223 -12.27 -23.45 3.62
CA GLU A 223 -11.71 -23.72 4.95
C GLU A 223 -11.27 -22.38 5.59
N SER A 224 -12.22 -21.45 5.70
CA SER A 224 -12.10 -20.16 6.38
C SER A 224 -12.66 -20.25 7.79
N THR A 225 -12.31 -19.30 8.65
CA THR A 225 -12.97 -19.15 9.96
C THR A 225 -14.42 -18.68 9.80
N SER A 226 -14.73 -18.08 8.65
CA SER A 226 -16.06 -17.61 8.25
C SER A 226 -16.81 -18.58 7.34
N SER A 227 -18.14 -18.64 7.43
CA SER A 227 -19.03 -19.44 6.55
C SER A 227 -20.40 -18.79 6.39
N VAL A 228 -21.11 -19.13 5.31
CA VAL A 228 -22.54 -18.81 5.15
C VAL A 228 -23.34 -20.06 5.54
N GLY A 229 -24.20 -19.93 6.55
CA GLY A 229 -25.11 -21.00 6.98
C GLY A 229 -26.58 -20.68 6.67
N GLU A 230 -27.47 -21.64 6.90
CA GLU A 230 -28.91 -21.49 6.62
C GLU A 230 -29.56 -20.28 7.33
N ASN A 231 -29.03 -19.89 8.50
CA ASN A 231 -29.60 -18.84 9.36
C ASN A 231 -28.76 -17.55 9.42
N GLY A 232 -27.72 -17.42 8.60
CA GLY A 232 -26.85 -16.24 8.65
C GLY A 232 -25.39 -16.51 8.32
N ILE A 233 -24.64 -15.42 8.20
CA ILE A 233 -23.18 -15.44 8.18
C ILE A 233 -22.68 -15.84 9.57
N ARG A 234 -21.78 -16.82 9.63
CA ARG A 234 -21.01 -17.17 10.82
C ARG A 234 -19.57 -16.74 10.62
N CYS A 235 -19.10 -15.81 11.44
CA CYS A 235 -17.76 -15.23 11.36
C CYS A 235 -16.73 -15.96 12.21
N CYS A 236 -17.12 -16.51 13.36
CA CYS A 236 -16.20 -17.23 14.25
C CYS A 236 -16.75 -18.59 14.68
N GLY A 237 -15.87 -19.47 15.15
CA GLY A 237 -16.19 -20.83 15.60
C GLY A 237 -15.76 -21.95 14.65
N GLY A 238 -14.96 -21.65 13.62
CA GLY A 238 -14.31 -22.63 12.74
C GLY A 238 -12.92 -23.08 13.20
N ASP A 239 -12.46 -22.63 14.38
CA ASP A 239 -11.11 -22.90 14.86
C ASP A 239 -10.91 -24.39 15.20
N SER A 240 -9.90 -24.99 14.57
CA SER A 240 -9.45 -26.34 14.86
C SER A 240 -8.36 -26.31 15.92
N ASP A 241 -8.41 -27.23 16.89
CA ASP A 241 -7.32 -27.42 17.83
C ASP A 241 -6.03 -27.95 17.18
N GLN A 242 -6.08 -28.34 15.91
CA GLN A 242 -4.96 -28.89 15.17
C GLN A 242 -3.92 -27.82 14.80
N ARG A 243 -2.65 -28.23 14.74
CA ARG A 243 -1.52 -27.40 14.32
C ARG A 243 -1.74 -26.94 12.87
N ASP A 244 -1.80 -25.62 12.64
CA ASP A 244 -1.87 -25.09 11.27
C ASP A 244 -0.55 -25.36 10.52
N PRO A 245 -0.56 -26.18 9.45
CA PRO A 245 0.63 -26.46 8.66
C PRO A 245 1.23 -25.21 8.01
N VAL A 246 0.42 -24.21 7.65
CA VAL A 246 0.91 -22.95 7.06
C VAL A 246 1.75 -22.18 8.07
N GLN A 247 1.23 -22.00 9.30
CA GLN A 247 1.99 -21.33 10.37
C GLN A 247 3.26 -22.11 10.75
N ALA A 248 3.20 -23.44 10.79
CA ALA A 248 4.36 -24.27 11.06
C ALA A 248 5.46 -24.10 9.99
N GLY A 249 5.07 -24.06 8.72
CA GLY A 249 5.99 -23.78 7.61
C GLY A 249 6.59 -22.38 7.64
N LEU A 250 5.76 -21.38 7.97
CA LEU A 250 6.22 -20.01 8.14
C LEU A 250 7.23 -19.91 9.29
N ALA A 251 6.96 -20.53 10.44
CA ALA A 251 7.89 -20.56 11.56
C ALA A 251 9.23 -21.20 11.18
N TRP A 252 9.20 -22.32 10.45
CA TRP A 252 10.41 -22.96 9.93
C TRP A 252 11.23 -22.01 9.03
N LEU A 253 10.54 -21.30 8.12
CA LEU A 253 11.17 -20.34 7.21
C LEU A 253 11.71 -19.12 7.94
N GLU A 254 10.99 -18.59 8.93
CA GLU A 254 11.41 -17.45 9.76
C GLU A 254 12.71 -17.77 10.54
N GLU A 255 12.86 -19.00 11.04
CA GLU A 255 14.05 -19.45 11.79
C GLU A 255 15.25 -19.74 10.88
N ARG A 256 15.01 -20.16 9.63
CA ARG A 256 16.06 -20.70 8.72
C ARG A 256 16.20 -19.90 7.42
N PHE A 257 15.69 -18.67 7.40
CA PHE A 257 15.75 -17.79 6.24
C PHE A 257 17.19 -17.52 5.82
N GLN A 258 17.47 -17.61 4.52
CA GLN A 258 18.76 -17.23 3.94
C GLN A 258 18.55 -16.54 2.59
N VAL A 259 18.95 -15.28 2.46
CA VAL A 259 18.87 -14.57 1.18
C VAL A 259 19.90 -15.07 0.15
N ASN A 260 21.01 -15.64 0.62
CA ASN A 260 22.16 -16.00 -0.22
C ASN A 260 22.15 -17.44 -0.72
N ALA A 261 21.25 -18.30 -0.23
CA ALA A 261 21.21 -19.71 -0.60
C ALA A 261 19.84 -20.33 -0.34
N ASN A 262 19.50 -21.36 -1.10
CA ASN A 262 18.37 -22.21 -0.76
C ASN A 262 18.76 -23.15 0.38
N THR A 263 18.22 -22.89 1.58
CA THR A 263 18.48 -23.69 2.79
C THR A 263 18.32 -25.19 2.50
N ASN A 264 19.33 -25.99 2.87
CA ASN A 264 19.42 -27.45 2.67
C ASN A 264 19.36 -27.96 1.22
N ALA A 265 19.42 -27.09 0.21
CA ALA A 265 19.44 -27.46 -1.22
C ALA A 265 20.63 -26.87 -2.01
N ALA A 266 21.54 -26.17 -1.31
CA ALA A 266 22.74 -25.52 -1.85
C ALA A 266 22.45 -24.50 -2.98
N GLN A 267 23.50 -23.94 -3.61
CA GLN A 267 23.41 -22.95 -4.70
C GLN A 267 22.78 -23.48 -6.02
N ARG A 268 22.28 -24.72 -6.05
CA ARG A 268 21.84 -25.37 -7.30
C ARG A 268 20.49 -24.87 -7.82
N THR A 269 19.64 -24.35 -6.93
CA THR A 269 18.26 -23.95 -7.22
C THR A 269 17.97 -22.57 -6.62
N TYR A 270 18.95 -21.67 -6.71
CA TYR A 270 18.92 -20.38 -6.05
C TYR A 270 17.81 -19.48 -6.61
N PHE A 271 17.78 -19.28 -7.92
CA PHE A 271 16.79 -18.42 -8.57
C PHE A 271 15.37 -18.99 -8.43
N TYR A 272 15.24 -20.31 -8.50
CA TYR A 272 13.99 -20.99 -8.23
C TYR A 272 13.50 -20.79 -6.78
N TYR A 273 14.41 -20.84 -5.80
CA TYR A 273 14.10 -20.51 -4.42
C TYR A 273 13.66 -19.05 -4.26
N MET A 274 14.36 -18.10 -4.89
CA MET A 274 13.96 -16.70 -4.86
C MET A 274 12.53 -16.54 -5.41
N TYR A 275 12.21 -17.11 -6.57
CA TYR A 275 10.84 -17.12 -7.09
C TYR A 275 9.82 -17.72 -6.11
N ALA A 276 10.17 -18.83 -5.45
CA ALA A 276 9.30 -19.44 -4.45
C ALA A 276 9.08 -18.54 -3.22
N LEU A 277 10.14 -17.85 -2.78
CA LEU A 277 10.14 -16.93 -1.65
C LEU A 277 9.25 -15.71 -1.90
N GLU A 278 9.33 -15.09 -3.09
CA GLU A 278 8.43 -14.00 -3.48
C GLU A 278 6.97 -14.42 -3.33
N ARG A 279 6.62 -15.58 -3.89
CA ARG A 279 5.26 -16.07 -3.87
C ARG A 279 4.78 -16.32 -2.44
N THR A 280 5.63 -16.88 -1.57
CA THR A 280 5.28 -17.10 -0.17
C THR A 280 5.06 -15.78 0.56
N GLY A 281 5.96 -14.80 0.40
CA GLY A 281 5.80 -13.48 0.99
C GLY A 281 4.51 -12.79 0.55
N ARG A 282 4.23 -12.80 -0.77
CA ARG A 282 3.04 -12.18 -1.36
C ARG A 282 1.73 -12.88 -0.96
N LEU A 283 1.68 -14.22 -0.99
CA LEU A 283 0.46 -14.97 -0.66
C LEU A 283 0.10 -14.88 0.83
N THR A 284 1.10 -14.72 1.70
CA THR A 284 0.90 -14.66 3.17
C THR A 284 0.88 -13.25 3.72
N GLY A 285 1.10 -12.23 2.89
CA GLY A 285 1.22 -10.83 3.32
C GLY A 285 2.40 -10.57 4.26
N LYS A 286 3.40 -11.45 4.30
CA LYS A 286 4.57 -11.25 5.18
C LYS A 286 5.53 -10.27 4.53
N ARG A 287 5.82 -9.14 5.21
CA ARG A 287 6.95 -8.27 4.84
C ARG A 287 8.27 -8.86 5.32
N PHE A 288 8.28 -9.44 6.51
CA PHE A 288 9.47 -10.01 7.13
C PHE A 288 9.34 -11.53 7.33
N PHE A 289 10.43 -12.25 7.10
CA PHE A 289 10.64 -13.59 7.64
C PHE A 289 11.69 -13.51 8.74
N GLY A 290 11.29 -13.72 9.99
CA GLY A 290 12.13 -13.39 11.14
C GLY A 290 12.39 -11.89 11.19
N GLN A 291 13.67 -11.50 11.11
CA GLN A 291 14.09 -10.09 11.04
C GLN A 291 14.38 -9.62 9.60
N HIS A 292 14.20 -10.50 8.61
CA HIS A 292 14.65 -10.26 7.24
C HIS A 292 13.57 -9.69 6.35
N ASP A 293 13.81 -8.53 5.72
CA ASP A 293 12.93 -7.98 4.67
C ASP A 293 13.26 -8.71 3.37
N TRP A 294 12.57 -9.82 3.14
CA TRP A 294 12.89 -10.76 2.07
C TRP A 294 12.95 -10.10 0.69
N TYR A 295 12.14 -9.05 0.46
CA TYR A 295 12.11 -8.39 -0.82
C TYR A 295 13.30 -7.45 -0.99
N ARG A 296 13.57 -6.61 0.02
CA ARG A 296 14.71 -5.67 -0.05
C ARG A 296 16.03 -6.40 -0.14
N GLU A 297 16.27 -7.35 0.77
CA GLU A 297 17.50 -8.14 0.77
C GLU A 297 17.63 -8.98 -0.51
N GLY A 298 16.53 -9.60 -0.96
CA GLY A 298 16.53 -10.40 -2.18
C GLY A 298 16.76 -9.58 -3.44
N ALA A 299 16.20 -8.37 -3.52
CA ALA A 299 16.40 -7.50 -4.66
C ALA A 299 17.84 -6.98 -4.72
N GLU A 300 18.41 -6.54 -3.59
CA GLU A 300 19.81 -6.14 -3.51
C GLU A 300 20.73 -7.28 -3.97
N LYS A 301 20.46 -8.50 -3.49
CA LYS A 301 21.23 -9.67 -3.89
C LYS A 301 21.12 -9.94 -5.39
N LEU A 302 19.92 -9.93 -5.97
CA LEU A 302 19.74 -10.14 -7.40
C LEU A 302 20.43 -9.05 -8.23
N LEU A 303 20.34 -7.78 -7.83
CA LEU A 303 21.04 -6.69 -8.50
C LEU A 303 22.56 -6.92 -8.52
N SER A 304 23.12 -7.40 -7.40
CA SER A 304 24.56 -7.74 -7.32
C SER A 304 24.98 -8.92 -8.20
N LEU A 305 24.06 -9.84 -8.50
CA LEU A 305 24.31 -11.03 -9.33
C LEU A 305 24.07 -10.80 -10.82
N GLN A 306 23.46 -9.67 -11.21
CA GLN A 306 23.13 -9.39 -12.60
C GLN A 306 24.40 -9.14 -13.40
N ASP A 307 24.56 -9.83 -14.53
CA ASP A 307 25.66 -9.59 -15.45
C ASP A 307 25.68 -8.11 -15.86
N GLN A 308 26.86 -7.48 -15.89
CA GLN A 308 27.00 -6.03 -16.08
C GLN A 308 26.95 -5.61 -17.56
N PHE A 309 27.12 -6.55 -18.50
CA PHE A 309 27.18 -6.22 -19.93
C PHE A 309 25.87 -6.56 -20.66
N GLN A 310 25.46 -7.82 -20.60
CA GLN A 310 24.27 -8.36 -21.25
C GLN A 310 23.01 -8.30 -20.37
N GLY A 311 23.15 -8.16 -19.04
CA GLY A 311 22.01 -7.93 -18.15
C GLY A 311 21.20 -9.17 -17.76
N TYR A 312 21.71 -10.37 -18.03
CA TYR A 312 21.09 -11.63 -17.59
C TYR A 312 21.49 -12.02 -16.16
N TRP A 313 20.78 -13.01 -15.63
CA TRP A 313 21.19 -13.77 -14.46
C TRP A 313 21.52 -15.20 -14.85
N SER A 314 22.44 -15.84 -14.14
CA SER A 314 22.81 -17.24 -14.35
C SER A 314 23.07 -17.92 -13.01
N GLY A 315 22.56 -19.14 -12.84
CA GLY A 315 22.77 -19.96 -11.65
C GLY A 315 23.68 -21.15 -11.92
N ALA A 316 23.42 -22.25 -11.23
CA ALA A 316 24.21 -23.47 -11.39
C ALA A 316 24.04 -24.09 -12.78
N LYS A 317 25.17 -24.48 -13.40
CA LYS A 317 25.20 -25.16 -14.71
C LYS A 317 24.25 -26.36 -14.73
N ASN A 318 23.54 -26.54 -15.85
CA ASN A 318 22.53 -27.57 -16.12
C ASN A 318 21.22 -27.47 -15.31
N TRP A 319 21.07 -26.48 -14.43
CA TRP A 319 19.87 -26.33 -13.58
C TRP A 319 19.21 -24.97 -13.77
N GLU A 320 20.01 -23.91 -13.75
CA GLU A 320 19.55 -22.52 -13.82
C GLU A 320 20.33 -21.78 -14.90
N GLU A 321 20.26 -22.31 -16.13
CA GLU A 321 20.81 -21.67 -17.32
C GLU A 321 20.29 -20.23 -17.47
N PRO A 322 21.02 -19.34 -18.18
CA PRO A 322 20.75 -17.90 -18.14
C PRO A 322 19.30 -17.48 -18.40
N THR A 323 18.61 -18.13 -19.34
CA THR A 323 17.20 -17.81 -19.67
C THR A 323 16.24 -18.21 -18.55
N VAL A 324 16.48 -19.35 -17.88
CA VAL A 324 15.69 -19.81 -16.72
C VAL A 324 15.93 -18.90 -15.52
N ALA A 325 17.20 -18.66 -15.17
CA ALA A 325 17.59 -17.81 -14.05
C ALA A 325 17.06 -16.39 -14.21
N THR A 326 17.19 -15.81 -15.42
CA THR A 326 16.64 -14.47 -15.73
C THR A 326 15.13 -14.42 -15.57
N SER A 327 14.40 -15.45 -16.02
CA SER A 327 12.95 -15.49 -15.87
C SER A 327 12.52 -15.51 -14.40
N PHE A 328 13.17 -16.33 -13.56
CA PHE A 328 12.89 -16.36 -12.12
C PHE A 328 13.29 -15.06 -11.41
N ALA A 329 14.44 -14.46 -11.77
CA ALA A 329 14.87 -13.17 -11.23
C ALA A 329 13.87 -12.05 -11.57
N LEU A 330 13.36 -12.02 -12.80
CA LEU A 330 12.31 -11.07 -13.21
C LEU A 330 11.00 -11.29 -12.45
N LEU A 331 10.58 -12.55 -12.26
CA LEU A 331 9.38 -12.87 -11.48
C LEU A 331 9.50 -12.40 -10.02
N PHE A 332 10.66 -12.58 -9.40
CA PHE A 332 10.94 -12.03 -8.06
C PHE A 332 10.93 -10.49 -8.08
N LEU A 333 11.74 -9.92 -8.98
CA LEU A 333 11.84 -8.53 -9.41
C LEU A 333 10.51 -7.79 -9.33
N ALA A 334 9.67 -8.18 -10.27
CA ALA A 334 8.49 -7.46 -10.66
C ALA A 334 7.30 -7.72 -9.73
N LYS A 335 7.15 -8.94 -9.21
CA LYS A 335 6.02 -9.26 -8.34
C LYS A 335 6.26 -8.83 -6.90
N GLY A 336 7.51 -8.81 -6.43
CA GLY A 336 7.83 -8.35 -5.08
C GLY A 336 7.70 -6.84 -4.88
N LYS A 337 7.77 -6.03 -5.97
CA LYS A 337 7.54 -4.56 -5.93
C LYS A 337 6.06 -4.15 -5.93
N ARG A 338 5.12 -5.10 -5.95
CA ARG A 338 3.68 -4.78 -5.89
C ARG A 338 3.39 -3.81 -4.75
N GLN A 339 2.59 -2.80 -5.05
CA GLN A 339 2.31 -1.70 -4.15
C GLN A 339 1.34 -2.13 -3.05
N VAL A 340 1.65 -1.76 -1.81
CA VAL A 340 0.84 -2.09 -0.62
C VAL A 340 -0.35 -1.12 -0.54
N VAL A 341 -1.57 -1.65 -0.41
CA VAL A 341 -2.79 -0.83 -0.26
C VAL A 341 -3.34 -0.80 1.17
N ILE A 342 -3.20 -1.92 1.89
CA ILE A 342 -3.70 -2.10 3.24
C ILE A 342 -2.76 -3.02 4.01
N GLY A 343 -2.69 -2.83 5.32
CA GLY A 343 -1.89 -3.67 6.18
C GLY A 343 -2.61 -4.00 7.47
N ASP A 344 -2.40 -5.23 7.92
CA ASP A 344 -2.94 -5.78 9.15
C ASP A 344 -1.97 -5.48 10.29
N LEU A 345 -2.35 -4.63 11.24
CA LEU A 345 -1.44 -4.09 12.25
C LEU A 345 -1.48 -4.87 13.56
N ASP A 346 -0.46 -5.70 13.79
CA ASP A 346 -0.28 -6.49 15.01
C ASP A 346 0.05 -5.58 16.20
N THR A 347 -0.97 -5.30 17.01
CA THR A 347 -0.88 -4.46 18.21
C THR A 347 -0.39 -5.21 19.44
N ASN A 348 -0.27 -6.54 19.38
CA ASN A 348 0.05 -7.36 20.55
C ASN A 348 1.57 -7.57 20.68
N ALA A 349 2.17 -7.06 21.74
CA ALA A 349 3.54 -7.43 22.15
C ALA A 349 3.54 -8.85 22.75
N PRO A 350 4.58 -9.67 22.54
CA PRO A 350 4.54 -11.08 22.90
C PRO A 350 4.63 -11.31 24.41
N ALA A 351 3.64 -11.98 24.99
CA ALA A 351 3.82 -12.72 26.25
C ALA A 351 4.13 -14.21 25.99
N ASN A 352 3.66 -14.80 24.88
CA ASN A 352 3.90 -16.21 24.54
C ASN A 352 3.65 -16.50 23.04
N PRO A 353 4.62 -17.05 22.27
CA PRO A 353 4.43 -17.40 20.85
C PRO A 353 3.33 -18.45 20.59
N VAL A 354 2.96 -19.23 21.60
CA VAL A 354 1.93 -20.29 21.48
C VAL A 354 0.51 -19.73 21.63
N ALA A 355 0.34 -18.55 22.24
CA ALA A 355 -0.96 -17.87 22.38
C ALA A 355 -1.37 -17.06 21.13
N ARG A 356 -0.65 -17.20 20.00
CA ARG A 356 -0.88 -16.48 18.73
C ARG A 356 -2.24 -16.73 18.05
N ARG A 357 -3.17 -17.49 18.65
CA ARG A 357 -4.45 -17.84 18.04
C ARG A 357 -5.39 -16.64 17.82
N GLU A 358 -5.27 -15.57 18.60
CA GLU A 358 -6.34 -14.54 18.69
C GLU A 358 -6.09 -13.23 17.92
N TRP A 359 -4.92 -13.03 17.31
CA TRP A 359 -4.60 -11.73 16.67
C TRP A 359 -5.25 -11.53 15.29
N LYS A 360 -5.54 -12.61 14.54
CA LYS A 360 -6.17 -12.57 13.21
C LYS A 360 -7.44 -13.40 13.17
N PRO A 361 -8.60 -12.82 13.50
CA PRO A 361 -9.87 -13.56 13.51
C PRO A 361 -10.30 -14.03 12.12
N HIS A 362 -9.92 -13.30 11.06
CA HIS A 362 -10.25 -13.60 9.66
C HIS A 362 -8.99 -13.56 8.79
N PRO A 363 -8.13 -14.60 8.85
CA PRO A 363 -6.79 -14.58 8.28
C PRO A 363 -6.76 -14.41 6.75
N ASP A 364 -7.86 -14.73 6.05
CA ASP A 364 -7.93 -14.63 4.59
C ASP A 364 -8.59 -13.34 4.06
N ALA A 365 -9.19 -12.55 4.96
CA ALA A 365 -9.98 -11.37 4.63
C ALA A 365 -9.28 -10.39 3.69
N LEU A 366 -8.05 -9.99 4.02
CA LEU A 366 -7.31 -9.02 3.21
C LEU A 366 -6.90 -9.59 1.85
N ARG A 367 -6.58 -10.89 1.76
CA ARG A 367 -6.26 -11.52 0.46
C ARG A 367 -7.46 -11.47 -0.46
N GLN A 368 -8.65 -11.78 0.04
CA GLN A 368 -9.88 -11.73 -0.75
C GLN A 368 -10.27 -10.30 -1.11
N LEU A 369 -10.20 -9.35 -0.16
CA LEU A 369 -10.43 -7.93 -0.45
C LEU A 369 -9.51 -7.43 -1.57
N ILE A 370 -8.20 -7.71 -1.47
CA ILE A 370 -7.24 -7.22 -2.47
C ILE A 370 -7.50 -7.84 -3.83
N ARG A 371 -7.92 -9.10 -3.90
CA ARG A 371 -8.33 -9.73 -5.17
C ARG A 371 -9.49 -8.98 -5.84
N HIS A 372 -10.44 -8.45 -5.07
CA HIS A 372 -11.53 -7.59 -5.58
C HIS A 372 -11.04 -6.21 -6.00
N VAL A 373 -10.09 -5.62 -5.27
CA VAL A 373 -9.47 -4.33 -5.63
C VAL A 373 -8.64 -4.46 -6.91
N GLU A 374 -7.81 -5.50 -7.05
CA GLU A 374 -7.00 -5.77 -8.24
C GLU A 374 -7.87 -5.88 -9.50
N ARG A 375 -9.01 -6.56 -9.42
CA ARG A 375 -9.99 -6.64 -10.52
C ARG A 375 -10.62 -5.30 -10.85
N SER A 376 -10.99 -4.53 -9.82
CA SER A 376 -11.62 -3.22 -10.01
C SER A 376 -10.65 -2.25 -10.68
N TRP A 377 -9.38 -2.26 -10.28
CA TRP A 377 -8.37 -1.31 -10.76
C TRP A 377 -7.59 -1.82 -11.97
N GLY A 378 -7.74 -3.09 -12.36
CA GLY A 378 -7.04 -3.69 -13.50
C GLY A 378 -5.52 -3.75 -13.32
N ARG A 379 -5.03 -3.84 -12.08
CA ARG A 379 -3.59 -3.87 -11.77
C ARG A 379 -3.28 -4.74 -10.55
N ASP A 380 -2.08 -5.30 -10.53
CA ASP A 380 -1.59 -6.14 -9.43
C ASP A 380 -1.24 -5.29 -8.18
N LEU A 381 -1.68 -5.75 -7.01
CA LEU A 381 -1.54 -5.07 -5.71
C LEU A 381 -1.11 -6.08 -4.63
N THR A 382 -0.83 -5.60 -3.43
CA THR A 382 -0.58 -6.47 -2.27
C THR A 382 -1.08 -5.85 -0.97
N TRP A 383 -1.20 -6.69 0.05
CA TRP A 383 -1.36 -6.30 1.45
C TRP A 383 -0.16 -6.81 2.26
N GLN A 384 -0.01 -6.35 3.50
CA GLN A 384 1.03 -6.88 4.39
C GLN A 384 0.62 -6.89 5.87
N SER A 385 1.27 -7.71 6.69
CA SER A 385 1.18 -7.61 8.14
C SER A 385 2.32 -6.78 8.71
N VAL A 386 2.00 -5.91 9.66
CA VAL A 386 2.93 -4.97 10.28
C VAL A 386 2.89 -5.18 11.79
N ARG A 387 4.03 -5.36 12.45
CA ARG A 387 4.08 -5.49 13.91
C ARG A 387 4.37 -4.14 14.54
N LEU A 388 3.46 -3.64 15.37
CA LEU A 388 3.55 -2.31 15.96
C LEU A 388 4.78 -2.13 16.85
N GLU A 389 5.16 -3.18 17.60
CA GLU A 389 6.30 -3.16 18.53
C GLU A 389 7.63 -2.82 17.83
N ASN A 390 7.83 -3.35 16.61
CA ASN A 390 9.08 -3.22 15.86
C ASN A 390 8.99 -2.22 14.69
N ALA A 391 7.82 -1.61 14.46
CA ALA A 391 7.63 -0.68 13.36
C ALA A 391 8.09 0.73 13.72
N ALA A 392 8.78 1.39 12.80
CA ALA A 392 8.94 2.84 12.80
C ALA A 392 7.75 3.52 12.09
N LEU A 393 7.53 4.82 12.34
CA LEU A 393 6.50 5.60 11.65
C LEU A 393 6.62 5.51 10.11
N THR A 394 7.85 5.51 9.59
CA THR A 394 8.13 5.35 8.15
C THR A 394 7.70 3.99 7.61
N ASP A 395 7.74 2.93 8.42
CA ASP A 395 7.23 1.62 8.05
C ASP A 395 5.70 1.61 7.98
N LEU A 396 5.04 2.26 8.94
CA LEU A 396 3.58 2.43 8.91
C LEU A 396 3.15 3.20 7.66
N LEU A 397 3.84 4.30 7.32
CA LEU A 397 3.56 5.13 6.14
C LEU A 397 3.83 4.43 4.80
N GLN A 398 4.45 3.25 4.77
CA GLN A 398 4.47 2.42 3.57
C GLN A 398 3.10 1.81 3.26
N THR A 399 2.23 1.74 4.26
CA THR A 399 0.90 1.17 4.19
C THR A 399 -0.14 2.29 4.27
N PRO A 400 -0.91 2.58 3.21
CA PRO A 400 -1.86 3.69 3.23
C PRO A 400 -3.05 3.49 4.19
N VAL A 401 -3.45 2.24 4.41
CA VAL A 401 -4.54 1.86 5.31
C VAL A 401 -4.03 0.81 6.31
N LEU A 402 -4.24 1.02 7.60
CA LEU A 402 -4.03 0.02 8.64
C LEU A 402 -5.38 -0.52 9.11
N LEU A 403 -5.53 -1.84 9.13
CA LEU A 403 -6.63 -2.55 9.78
C LEU A 403 -6.19 -2.91 11.20
N ILE A 404 -7.04 -2.58 12.18
CA ILE A 404 -6.91 -3.00 13.58
C ILE A 404 -8.23 -3.65 13.98
N SER A 405 -8.23 -4.96 14.11
CA SER A 405 -9.43 -5.75 14.45
C SER A 405 -9.27 -6.33 15.86
N GLY A 406 -10.35 -6.38 16.63
CA GLY A 406 -10.30 -6.93 17.99
C GLY A 406 -11.66 -7.15 18.63
N GLN A 407 -11.65 -7.97 19.68
CA GLN A 407 -12.81 -8.25 20.53
C GLN A 407 -12.66 -7.63 21.92
N ASP A 408 -11.48 -7.80 22.51
CA ASP A 408 -11.13 -7.23 23.81
C ASP A 408 -10.76 -5.74 23.73
N ALA A 409 -10.66 -5.07 24.89
CA ALA A 409 -10.21 -3.68 24.93
C ALA A 409 -8.83 -3.51 24.28
N LEU A 410 -8.72 -2.58 23.32
CA LEU A 410 -7.46 -2.23 22.68
C LEU A 410 -6.54 -1.53 23.69
N GLN A 411 -5.41 -2.17 23.98
CA GLN A 411 -4.38 -1.64 24.87
C GLN A 411 -3.15 -1.25 24.07
N LEU A 412 -2.79 0.02 24.13
CA LEU A 412 -1.59 0.56 23.47
C LEU A 412 -0.74 1.25 24.53
N ALA A 413 0.57 1.03 24.49
CA ALA A 413 1.51 1.87 25.21
C ALA A 413 1.45 3.31 24.68
N ASP A 414 1.70 4.30 25.54
CA ASP A 414 1.53 5.73 25.21
C ASP A 414 2.36 6.15 23.98
N ASP A 415 3.60 5.66 23.87
CA ASP A 415 4.49 5.91 22.73
C ASP A 415 3.93 5.35 21.42
N ARG A 416 3.31 4.17 21.47
CA ARG A 416 2.70 3.51 20.30
C ARG A 416 1.37 4.13 19.91
N SER A 417 0.58 4.56 20.89
CA SER A 417 -0.63 5.34 20.67
C SER A 417 -0.31 6.67 19.95
N GLU A 418 0.69 7.41 20.44
CA GLU A 418 1.14 8.66 19.82
C GLU A 418 1.70 8.43 18.41
N MET A 419 2.45 7.35 18.18
CA MET A 419 2.93 7.01 16.83
C MET A 419 1.80 6.72 15.84
N LEU A 420 0.71 6.06 16.26
CA LEU A 420 -0.45 5.83 15.41
C LEU A 420 -1.23 7.12 15.12
N LYS A 421 -1.33 8.02 16.10
CA LYS A 421 -1.84 9.38 15.88
C LYS A 421 -0.98 10.13 14.88
N GLN A 422 0.34 10.09 15.00
CA GLN A 422 1.26 10.70 14.02
C GLN A 422 1.10 10.08 12.63
N TYR A 423 0.89 8.77 12.54
CA TYR A 423 0.60 8.09 11.28
C TYR A 423 -0.67 8.64 10.61
N THR A 424 -1.77 8.80 11.36
CA THR A 424 -3.00 9.39 10.81
C THR A 424 -2.80 10.85 10.42
N GLU A 425 -2.04 11.56 11.22
CA GLU A 425 -1.67 12.95 11.00
C GLU A 425 -0.80 13.18 9.75
N GLN A 426 0.00 12.20 9.33
CA GLN A 426 0.86 12.24 8.14
C GLN A 426 0.16 11.72 6.87
N GLY A 427 -1.14 11.43 6.95
CA GLY A 427 -1.97 11.00 5.82
C GLY A 427 -2.35 9.53 5.80
N GLY A 428 -1.86 8.72 6.74
CA GLY A 428 -2.25 7.33 6.90
C GLY A 428 -3.70 7.16 7.35
N THR A 429 -4.39 6.12 6.92
CA THR A 429 -5.77 5.86 7.35
C THR A 429 -5.81 4.63 8.26
N ILE A 430 -6.62 4.67 9.32
CA ILE A 430 -6.87 3.51 10.18
C ILE A 430 -8.33 3.09 10.05
N LEU A 431 -8.57 1.80 9.84
CA LEU A 431 -9.87 1.16 10.03
C LEU A 431 -9.80 0.32 11.31
N PHE A 432 -10.60 0.70 12.30
CA PHE A 432 -10.90 -0.13 13.45
C PHE A 432 -12.11 -1.02 13.15
N GLU A 433 -12.03 -2.28 13.54
CA GLU A 433 -13.11 -3.23 13.37
C GLU A 433 -13.36 -3.99 14.66
N ALA A 434 -14.61 -3.99 15.11
CA ALA A 434 -15.04 -4.82 16.21
C ALA A 434 -15.39 -6.23 15.71
N CYS A 435 -14.67 -7.24 16.19
CA CYS A 435 -14.97 -8.65 15.93
C CYS A 435 -16.04 -9.16 16.90
N GLY A 436 -17.24 -8.60 16.80
CA GLY A 436 -18.40 -8.97 17.62
C GLY A 436 -19.60 -9.40 16.78
N GLY A 437 -20.49 -10.18 17.40
CA GLY A 437 -21.67 -10.76 16.73
C GLY A 437 -21.33 -11.94 15.82
N ASP A 438 -22.35 -12.51 15.16
CA ASP A 438 -22.19 -13.53 14.11
C ASP A 438 -21.29 -14.73 14.50
N GLY A 439 -21.31 -15.12 15.77
CA GLY A 439 -20.50 -16.22 16.31
C GLY A 439 -19.19 -15.80 16.98
N CYS A 440 -18.76 -14.53 16.89
CA CYS A 440 -17.54 -14.02 17.51
C CYS A 440 -17.70 -13.58 18.97
N GLY A 441 -18.93 -13.48 19.48
CA GLY A 441 -19.19 -13.06 20.86
C GLY A 441 -19.34 -11.55 21.03
N ASP A 442 -19.13 -11.03 22.24
CA ASP A 442 -19.25 -9.60 22.55
C ASP A 442 -17.92 -8.87 22.29
N ALA A 443 -17.97 -7.73 21.61
CA ALA A 443 -16.82 -6.85 21.36
C ALA A 443 -17.00 -5.45 22.00
N SER A 444 -17.93 -5.30 22.94
CA SER A 444 -18.24 -4.03 23.59
C SER A 444 -17.02 -3.36 24.24
N ALA A 445 -16.08 -4.16 24.78
CA ALA A 445 -14.82 -3.67 25.35
C ALA A 445 -13.92 -3.01 24.31
N PHE A 446 -13.74 -3.63 23.14
CA PHE A 446 -13.03 -3.04 22.01
C PHE A 446 -13.68 -1.71 21.60
N ASN A 447 -15.01 -1.71 21.42
CA ASN A 447 -15.78 -0.54 21.01
C ASN A 447 -15.57 0.67 21.93
N GLN A 448 -15.63 0.44 23.25
CA GLN A 448 -15.41 1.47 24.26
C GLN A 448 -13.98 2.00 24.23
N SER A 449 -12.99 1.11 24.11
CA SER A 449 -11.57 1.49 24.07
C SER A 449 -11.22 2.32 22.81
N VAL A 450 -11.73 1.94 21.63
CA VAL A 450 -11.54 2.70 20.38
C VAL A 450 -12.22 4.07 20.47
N SER A 451 -13.45 4.13 20.99
CA SER A 451 -14.16 5.41 21.15
C SER A 451 -13.41 6.36 22.08
N LYS A 452 -12.85 5.83 23.18
CA LYS A 452 -12.01 6.60 24.11
C LYS A 452 -10.73 7.09 23.43
N LEU A 453 -10.06 6.22 22.66
CA LEU A 453 -8.84 6.55 21.93
C LEU A 453 -9.08 7.66 20.90
N CYS A 454 -10.15 7.57 20.11
CA CYS A 454 -10.54 8.60 19.15
C CYS A 454 -10.76 9.97 19.82
N ASN A 455 -11.48 10.00 20.96
CA ASN A 455 -11.70 11.24 21.71
C ASN A 455 -10.41 11.81 22.33
N GLN A 456 -9.43 10.96 22.66
CA GLN A 456 -8.11 11.39 23.13
C GLN A 456 -7.26 11.98 21.99
N TRP A 457 -7.26 11.34 20.82
CA TRP A 457 -6.51 11.81 19.66
C TRP A 457 -7.11 13.08 19.05
N TYR A 458 -8.44 13.17 18.99
CA TYR A 458 -9.18 14.24 18.34
C TYR A 458 -10.35 14.72 19.23
N PRO A 459 -10.08 15.50 20.30
CA PRO A 459 -11.12 15.97 21.23
C PRO A 459 -12.19 16.85 20.57
N ASP A 460 -11.85 17.53 19.48
CA ASP A 460 -12.76 18.40 18.72
C ASP A 460 -13.58 17.65 17.65
N ALA A 461 -13.30 16.35 17.41
CA ALA A 461 -13.93 15.57 16.35
C ALA A 461 -14.38 14.20 16.87
N PRO A 462 -15.66 14.05 17.25
CA PRO A 462 -16.15 12.78 17.78
C PRO A 462 -16.16 11.69 16.70
N LEU A 463 -16.10 10.44 17.15
CA LEU A 463 -16.39 9.29 16.30
C LEU A 463 -17.89 9.25 16.01
N GLU A 464 -18.28 9.57 14.78
CA GLU A 464 -19.69 9.74 14.41
C GLU A 464 -20.12 8.87 13.24
N ARG A 465 -21.43 8.72 13.10
CA ARG A 465 -22.05 7.93 12.03
C ARG A 465 -21.85 8.65 10.69
N LEU A 466 -21.13 8.04 9.74
CA LEU A 466 -20.85 8.68 8.45
C LEU A 466 -22.13 8.80 7.59
N PRO A 467 -22.43 9.97 7.01
CA PRO A 467 -23.62 10.15 6.18
C PRO A 467 -23.51 9.36 4.87
N ALA A 468 -24.65 9.04 4.24
CA ALA A 468 -24.69 8.32 2.95
C ALA A 468 -24.00 9.07 1.79
N SER A 469 -23.81 10.40 1.92
CA SER A 469 -23.04 11.23 1.00
C SER A 469 -21.53 11.07 1.15
N HIS A 470 -21.05 10.42 2.21
CA HIS A 470 -19.63 10.23 2.45
C HIS A 470 -18.99 9.31 1.38
N PRO A 471 -17.78 9.60 0.88
CA PRO A 471 -17.14 8.77 -0.17
C PRO A 471 -16.85 7.32 0.20
N ILE A 472 -16.91 6.94 1.47
CA ILE A 472 -16.88 5.51 1.86
C ILE A 472 -18.01 4.68 1.20
N TRP A 473 -19.09 5.34 0.78
CA TRP A 473 -20.22 4.71 0.10
C TRP A 473 -20.12 4.75 -1.44
N THR A 474 -19.18 5.52 -2.02
CA THR A 474 -19.18 5.82 -3.47
C THR A 474 -17.80 6.04 -4.12
N ALA A 475 -16.67 5.90 -3.41
CA ALA A 475 -15.35 6.27 -3.95
C ALA A 475 -14.89 5.39 -5.13
N ASP A 476 -15.11 4.07 -5.06
CA ASP A 476 -14.80 3.07 -6.11
C ASP A 476 -16.07 2.46 -6.70
N ARG A 477 -16.99 2.07 -5.82
CA ARG A 477 -18.23 1.37 -6.11
C ARG A 477 -19.36 1.95 -5.27
N THR A 478 -20.53 2.13 -5.88
CA THR A 478 -21.75 2.49 -5.15
C THR A 478 -22.16 1.38 -4.17
N VAL A 479 -22.27 1.72 -2.89
CA VAL A 479 -22.75 0.82 -1.83
C VAL A 479 -24.26 1.05 -1.63
N LYS A 480 -25.03 -0.04 -1.67
CA LYS A 480 -26.47 -0.07 -1.43
C LYS A 480 -26.75 -0.34 0.05
N ALA A 481 -26.92 0.72 0.83
CA ALA A 481 -27.06 0.60 2.29
C ALA A 481 -28.31 -0.17 2.75
N ASP A 482 -29.32 -0.32 1.89
CA ASP A 482 -30.52 -1.13 2.11
C ASP A 482 -30.26 -2.65 2.10
N LEU A 483 -29.15 -3.09 1.50
CA LEU A 483 -28.71 -4.50 1.48
C LEU A 483 -27.78 -4.86 2.64
N LEU A 484 -27.46 -3.91 3.51
CA LEU A 484 -26.68 -4.15 4.73
C LEU A 484 -27.62 -4.49 5.91
N PRO A 485 -27.13 -5.23 6.93
CA PRO A 485 -27.86 -5.42 8.17
C PRO A 485 -28.26 -4.08 8.78
N LYS A 486 -29.44 -4.01 9.41
CA LYS A 486 -29.98 -2.76 9.99
C LYS A 486 -29.08 -2.14 11.07
N ASP A 487 -28.29 -2.96 11.73
CA ASP A 487 -27.33 -2.61 12.77
C ASP A 487 -25.89 -2.46 12.25
N PHE A 488 -25.67 -2.56 10.93
CA PHE A 488 -24.38 -2.34 10.29
C PHE A 488 -24.27 -0.90 9.78
N TRP A 489 -23.23 -0.20 10.23
CA TRP A 489 -22.90 1.11 9.69
C TRP A 489 -21.41 1.45 9.85
N VAL A 490 -20.90 2.35 9.00
CA VAL A 490 -19.51 2.84 9.09
C VAL A 490 -19.48 4.18 9.83
N TYR A 491 -18.65 4.27 10.85
CA TYR A 491 -18.40 5.47 11.64
C TYR A 491 -17.03 6.03 11.27
N GLY A 492 -16.78 7.30 11.58
CA GLY A 492 -15.48 7.91 11.35
C GLY A 492 -15.25 9.18 12.13
N VAL A 493 -13.97 9.55 12.25
CA VAL A 493 -13.53 10.82 12.82
C VAL A 493 -13.22 11.75 11.66
N GLN A 494 -13.85 12.92 11.61
CA GLN A 494 -13.60 13.95 10.60
C GLN A 494 -12.55 14.94 11.11
N ALA A 495 -11.29 14.80 10.65
CA ALA A 495 -10.17 15.64 11.08
C ALA A 495 -9.18 15.89 9.91
N CYS A 496 -8.44 17.00 9.96
CA CYS A 496 -7.38 17.32 8.98
C CYS A 496 -7.88 17.32 7.51
N CYS A 497 -9.01 17.99 7.25
CA CYS A 497 -9.74 17.96 5.96
C CYS A 497 -10.18 16.58 5.43
N ARG A 498 -10.16 15.52 6.25
CA ARG A 498 -10.46 14.16 5.79
C ARG A 498 -11.03 13.29 6.91
N THR A 499 -11.21 12.01 6.64
CA THR A 499 -11.59 10.98 7.60
C THR A 499 -10.37 10.08 7.83
N PRO A 500 -9.46 10.42 8.76
CA PRO A 500 -8.30 9.59 9.06
C PRO A 500 -8.64 8.25 9.71
N ILE A 501 -9.77 8.19 10.42
CA ILE A 501 -10.17 7.01 11.20
C ILE A 501 -11.57 6.59 10.77
N PHE A 502 -11.68 5.31 10.45
CA PHE A 502 -12.93 4.59 10.23
C PHE A 502 -13.12 3.58 11.34
N TYR A 503 -14.38 3.32 11.67
CA TYR A 503 -14.75 2.29 12.63
C TYR A 503 -15.99 1.53 12.16
N VAL A 504 -15.95 0.21 12.25
CA VAL A 504 -17.09 -0.66 11.95
C VAL A 504 -17.38 -1.52 13.19
N PRO A 505 -18.60 -1.47 13.77
CA PRO A 505 -18.95 -2.19 15.00
C PRO A 505 -19.29 -3.68 14.77
N LYS A 506 -19.16 -4.17 13.55
CA LYS A 506 -19.38 -5.55 13.13
C LYS A 506 -18.20 -6.04 12.31
N SER A 507 -17.98 -7.35 12.32
CA SER A 507 -16.87 -7.96 11.59
C SER A 507 -17.05 -7.81 10.08
N ILE A 508 -16.44 -6.78 9.49
CA ILE A 508 -16.42 -6.53 8.04
C ILE A 508 -15.40 -7.42 7.33
N SER A 509 -14.29 -7.75 8.00
CA SER A 509 -13.24 -8.63 7.50
C SER A 509 -13.74 -10.07 7.35
N CYS A 510 -14.66 -10.53 8.21
CA CYS A 510 -15.42 -11.77 7.98
C CYS A 510 -16.14 -11.79 6.63
N ARG A 511 -16.84 -10.70 6.27
CA ARG A 511 -17.50 -10.60 4.96
C ARG A 511 -16.48 -10.52 3.82
N TRP A 512 -15.33 -9.89 4.04
CA TRP A 512 -14.25 -9.89 3.05
C TRP A 512 -13.70 -11.29 2.80
N GLU A 513 -13.51 -12.09 3.85
CA GLU A 513 -13.06 -13.48 3.76
C GLU A 513 -14.02 -14.34 2.91
N LEU A 514 -15.32 -14.06 2.99
CA LEU A 514 -16.36 -14.68 2.14
C LEU A 514 -16.46 -14.08 0.73
N GLY A 515 -15.54 -13.19 0.34
CA GLY A 515 -15.58 -12.51 -0.95
C GLY A 515 -15.45 -13.44 -2.16
N ASP A 516 -14.99 -14.68 -2.00
CA ASP A 516 -14.94 -15.68 -3.07
C ASP A 516 -16.33 -16.22 -3.45
N HIS A 517 -17.29 -16.17 -2.52
CA HIS A 517 -18.70 -16.51 -2.75
C HIS A 517 -19.30 -15.64 -3.88
N LEU A 518 -18.84 -14.39 -4.01
CA LEU A 518 -19.23 -13.49 -5.09
C LEU A 518 -18.78 -13.96 -6.48
N MET A 519 -17.79 -14.86 -6.55
CA MET A 519 -17.20 -15.34 -7.80
C MET A 519 -17.79 -16.65 -8.31
N LYS A 520 -18.68 -17.30 -7.54
CA LYS A 520 -19.38 -18.52 -7.95
C LYS A 520 -20.61 -18.13 -8.78
N ALA A 521 -20.79 -18.76 -9.94
CA ALA A 521 -21.84 -18.42 -10.90
C ALA A 521 -23.23 -18.96 -10.51
N ASP A 522 -23.31 -19.91 -9.57
CA ASP A 522 -24.53 -20.68 -9.27
C ASP A 522 -25.24 -20.22 -7.97
N ASP A 523 -24.77 -19.15 -7.29
CA ASP A 523 -25.24 -18.72 -5.95
C ASP A 523 -26.10 -17.44 -5.97
N ASP A 524 -26.73 -17.07 -7.10
CA ASP A 524 -27.55 -15.85 -7.19
C ASP A 524 -28.82 -15.87 -6.30
N GLU A 525 -29.20 -17.03 -5.75
CA GLU A 525 -30.30 -17.18 -4.79
C GLU A 525 -29.89 -17.01 -3.31
N ASP A 526 -28.59 -16.85 -2.99
CA ASP A 526 -28.13 -16.69 -1.61
C ASP A 526 -28.55 -15.31 -1.04
N PRO A 527 -29.38 -15.26 0.01
CA PRO A 527 -29.86 -14.00 0.59
C PRO A 527 -28.75 -13.14 1.21
N PHE A 528 -27.60 -13.73 1.56
CA PHE A 528 -26.46 -13.04 2.18
C PHE A 528 -25.44 -12.54 1.16
N ARG A 529 -25.56 -12.93 -0.12
CA ARG A 529 -24.71 -12.46 -1.23
C ARG A 529 -24.69 -10.93 -1.32
N GLY A 530 -25.85 -10.30 -1.19
CA GLY A 530 -25.99 -8.84 -1.23
C GLY A 530 -25.21 -8.14 -0.11
N GLU A 531 -25.27 -8.67 1.11
CA GLU A 531 -24.53 -8.15 2.26
C GLU A 531 -23.02 -8.28 2.07
N ILE A 532 -22.53 -9.46 1.65
CA ILE A 532 -21.11 -9.73 1.38
C ILE A 532 -20.60 -8.76 0.32
N GLU A 533 -21.35 -8.58 -0.77
CA GLU A 533 -21.01 -7.66 -1.85
C GLU A 533 -20.86 -6.22 -1.34
N GLN A 534 -21.82 -5.74 -0.54
CA GLN A 534 -21.76 -4.37 -0.01
C GLN A 534 -20.56 -4.18 0.94
N CYS A 535 -20.23 -5.17 1.76
CA CYS A 535 -19.05 -5.10 2.64
C CYS A 535 -17.74 -5.08 1.86
N VAL A 536 -17.62 -5.89 0.79
CA VAL A 536 -16.46 -5.85 -0.12
C VAL A 536 -16.35 -4.48 -0.80
N ARG A 537 -17.47 -3.90 -1.26
CA ARG A 537 -17.50 -2.55 -1.86
C ARG A 537 -17.07 -1.46 -0.88
N ILE A 538 -17.44 -1.56 0.40
CA ILE A 538 -16.95 -0.64 1.45
C ILE A 538 -15.42 -0.74 1.57
N GLY A 539 -14.85 -1.94 1.53
CA GLY A 539 -13.39 -2.13 1.54
C GLY A 539 -12.70 -1.52 0.31
N GLN A 540 -13.27 -1.72 -0.89
CA GLN A 540 -12.78 -1.09 -2.13
C GLN A 540 -12.84 0.44 -2.07
N ASN A 541 -13.92 0.99 -1.52
CA ASN A 541 -14.09 2.43 -1.31
C ASN A 541 -13.11 2.97 -0.29
N LEU A 542 -12.85 2.27 0.81
CA LEU A 542 -11.88 2.66 1.83
C LEU A 542 -10.48 2.77 1.23
N VAL A 543 -10.05 1.74 0.49
CA VAL A 543 -8.73 1.71 -0.17
C VAL A 543 -8.63 2.83 -1.20
N SER A 544 -9.66 3.01 -2.05
CA SER A 544 -9.68 4.08 -3.04
C SER A 544 -9.71 5.47 -2.41
N TYR A 545 -10.43 5.63 -1.30
CA TYR A 545 -10.49 6.86 -0.54
C TYR A 545 -9.14 7.25 0.04
N ALA A 546 -8.45 6.31 0.70
CA ALA A 546 -7.19 6.57 1.38
C ALA A 546 -6.02 6.82 0.42
N THR A 547 -6.11 6.30 -0.81
CA THR A 547 -5.01 6.29 -1.78
C THR A 547 -5.25 7.19 -2.99
N GLY A 548 -6.52 7.48 -3.32
CA GLY A 548 -6.86 8.10 -4.60
C GLY A 548 -6.48 7.24 -5.80
N ARG A 549 -6.33 5.92 -5.61
CA ARG A 549 -5.72 4.98 -6.56
C ARG A 549 -4.26 5.29 -6.91
N GLU A 550 -3.63 6.18 -6.15
CA GLU A 550 -2.22 6.53 -6.25
C GLU A 550 -1.46 5.88 -5.11
N LEU A 551 -0.55 4.98 -5.48
CA LEU A 551 0.32 4.31 -4.52
C LEU A 551 1.77 4.62 -4.87
N LYS A 552 2.57 4.74 -3.83
CA LYS A 552 4.03 4.86 -3.94
C LYS A 552 4.65 3.48 -4.04
N ASP A 553 5.83 3.40 -4.64
CA ASP A 553 6.55 2.13 -4.72
C ASP A 553 7.02 1.69 -3.33
N LYS A 554 7.16 0.37 -3.17
CA LYS A 554 7.55 -0.28 -1.91
C LYS A 554 8.95 0.13 -1.45
N LEU A 555 9.81 0.51 -2.40
CA LEU A 555 11.19 0.92 -2.16
C LEU A 555 11.33 2.45 -1.98
N ASP A 556 10.28 3.23 -2.24
CA ASP A 556 10.33 4.69 -2.07
C ASP A 556 10.45 5.08 -0.61
N GLN A 557 11.38 5.99 -0.31
CA GLN A 557 11.51 6.55 1.03
C GLN A 557 10.26 7.34 1.42
N ARG A 558 9.87 7.21 2.70
CA ARG A 558 8.77 7.98 3.28
C ARG A 558 9.37 9.15 4.05
N LEU A 559 9.11 10.37 3.58
CA LEU A 559 9.45 11.59 4.30
C LEU A 559 8.41 11.80 5.41
N VAL A 560 8.88 11.93 6.64
CA VAL A 560 8.07 12.35 7.78
C VAL A 560 8.19 13.87 7.90
N LEU A 561 7.07 14.58 7.83
CA LEU A 561 7.05 16.01 8.07
C LEU A 561 7.12 16.25 9.58
N GLN A 562 8.32 16.49 10.11
CA GLN A 562 8.46 17.00 11.48
C GLN A 562 8.27 18.51 11.46
N ALA A 563 7.10 18.97 11.91
CA ALA A 563 6.87 20.38 12.17
C ALA A 563 7.67 20.78 13.41
N SER A 564 8.75 21.56 13.24
CA SER A 564 9.38 22.25 14.36
C SER A 564 8.78 23.65 14.48
N VAL A 565 8.11 23.92 15.59
CA VAL A 565 7.59 25.25 15.93
C VAL A 565 8.72 26.05 16.56
N LEU A 566 9.30 26.99 15.80
CA LEU A 566 10.18 28.01 16.37
C LEU A 566 9.31 29.14 16.92
N ASP A 567 9.04 29.09 18.22
CA ASP A 567 8.20 30.07 18.93
C ASP A 567 8.94 31.38 19.24
N ARG A 568 10.27 31.43 19.02
CA ARG A 568 11.12 32.59 19.32
C ARG A 568 11.44 33.38 18.05
N THR A 569 11.13 34.67 18.10
CA THR A 569 11.59 35.70 17.16
C THR A 569 13.10 35.91 17.34
N GLU A 570 13.91 35.07 16.71
CA GLU A 570 15.33 35.33 16.54
C GLU A 570 15.53 36.42 15.47
N ARG A 571 16.54 37.28 15.62
CA ARG A 571 16.84 38.31 14.61
C ARG A 571 17.16 37.64 13.27
N GLY A 572 16.51 38.11 12.20
CA GLY A 572 16.66 37.54 10.85
C GLY A 572 15.65 36.45 10.50
N THR A 573 14.61 36.23 11.32
CA THR A 573 13.50 35.32 11.00
C THR A 573 12.30 36.06 10.40
N THR A 574 11.74 35.53 9.32
CA THR A 574 10.48 36.03 8.74
C THR A 574 9.31 35.35 9.43
N ARG A 575 8.40 36.15 10.01
CA ARG A 575 7.23 35.62 10.73
C ARG A 575 6.06 35.44 9.77
N ILE A 576 5.60 34.20 9.65
CA ILE A 576 4.39 33.85 8.89
C ILE A 576 3.33 33.39 9.89
N ALA A 577 2.19 34.05 9.92
CA ALA A 577 1.12 33.77 10.86
C ALA A 577 -0.17 33.43 10.14
N TRP A 578 -0.99 32.54 10.71
CA TRP A 578 -2.34 32.31 10.23
C TRP A 578 -3.35 33.11 11.05
N MET A 579 -4.42 33.55 10.42
CA MET A 579 -5.49 34.32 11.06
C MET A 579 -6.83 33.57 10.94
N ASP A 580 -7.51 33.41 12.07
CA ASP A 580 -8.83 32.80 12.10
C ASP A 580 -9.93 33.83 11.83
N VAL A 581 -10.69 33.61 10.77
CA VAL A 581 -11.89 34.39 10.41
C VAL A 581 -13.18 33.66 10.79
N ASN A 582 -13.09 32.63 11.64
CA ASN A 582 -14.17 31.73 12.04
C ASN A 582 -14.85 31.03 10.84
N ALA A 583 -14.09 30.81 9.76
CA ALA A 583 -14.58 30.22 8.52
C ALA A 583 -14.14 28.76 8.33
N GLY A 584 -13.71 28.08 9.40
CA GLY A 584 -13.18 26.71 9.32
C GLY A 584 -11.71 26.62 8.88
N GLY A 585 -10.90 27.65 9.17
CA GLY A 585 -9.43 27.57 9.00
C GLY A 585 -8.81 26.51 9.93
N ALA A 586 -9.46 26.28 11.08
CA ALA A 586 -9.16 25.23 12.04
C ALA A 586 -9.14 23.79 11.45
N ASP A 587 -9.59 23.58 10.22
CA ASP A 587 -9.59 22.25 9.61
C ASP A 587 -8.25 21.87 8.94
N ALA A 588 -7.33 22.83 8.77
CA ALA A 588 -6.02 22.65 8.16
C ALA A 588 -4.89 23.36 8.95
N ARG A 589 -4.92 23.26 10.28
CA ARG A 589 -4.03 24.01 11.21
C ARG A 589 -2.54 23.71 11.03
N ARG A 590 -2.20 22.52 10.52
CA ARG A 590 -0.82 22.05 10.38
C ARG A 590 -0.23 22.33 8.99
N ALA A 591 -1.05 22.79 8.04
CA ALA A 591 -0.60 23.24 6.73
C ALA A 591 0.59 24.22 6.83
N LEU A 592 0.46 25.26 7.66
CA LEU A 592 1.48 26.30 7.79
C LEU A 592 2.77 25.80 8.49
N PRO A 593 2.71 25.09 9.63
CA PRO A 593 3.87 24.43 10.21
C PRO A 593 4.59 23.46 9.26
N ASN A 594 3.83 22.68 8.46
CA ASN A 594 4.38 21.76 7.48
C ASN A 594 5.13 22.50 6.36
N VAL A 595 4.53 23.55 5.80
CA VAL A 595 5.17 24.45 4.83
C VAL A 595 6.46 25.02 5.40
N ALA A 596 6.46 25.54 6.62
CA ALA A 596 7.65 26.14 7.21
C ALA A 596 8.78 25.12 7.41
N SER A 597 8.45 23.85 7.67
CA SER A 597 9.43 22.76 7.69
C SER A 597 9.98 22.48 6.28
N ILE A 598 9.11 22.42 5.27
CA ILE A 598 9.50 22.20 3.88
C ILE A 598 10.42 23.33 3.36
N ILE A 599 10.03 24.59 3.56
CA ILE A 599 10.80 25.75 3.10
C ILE A 599 12.16 25.83 3.80
N ARG A 600 12.23 25.59 5.13
CA ARG A 600 13.52 25.58 5.84
C ARG A 600 14.49 24.52 5.29
N ASN A 601 13.98 23.35 4.96
CA ASN A 601 14.79 22.25 4.42
C ASN A 601 15.22 22.48 2.96
N GLN A 602 14.49 23.29 2.20
CA GLN A 602 14.70 23.46 0.76
C GLN A 602 15.36 24.79 0.36
N ALA A 603 15.14 25.85 1.14
CA ALA A 603 15.45 27.22 0.72
C ALA A 603 16.35 28.00 1.70
N GLU A 604 16.84 27.37 2.78
CA GLU A 604 17.67 28.00 3.83
C GLU A 604 17.07 29.29 4.44
N VAL A 605 15.76 29.53 4.28
CA VAL A 605 15.06 30.69 4.85
C VAL A 605 14.62 30.38 6.29
N ALA A 606 14.99 31.25 7.23
CA ALA A 606 14.57 31.14 8.62
C ALA A 606 13.12 31.65 8.79
N ILE A 607 12.16 30.73 8.90
CA ILE A 607 10.74 31.03 9.08
C ILE A 607 10.29 30.68 10.51
N SER A 608 9.57 31.60 11.15
CA SER A 608 8.85 31.36 12.41
C SER A 608 7.34 31.33 12.16
N VAL A 609 6.66 30.31 12.70
CA VAL A 609 5.20 30.14 12.62
C VAL A 609 4.67 29.98 14.04
N PRO A 610 3.77 30.87 14.51
CA PRO A 610 3.13 30.73 15.82
C PRO A 610 2.19 29.53 15.84
N SER A 611 2.04 28.91 17.01
CA SER A 611 1.14 27.77 17.23
C SER A 611 -0.35 28.16 17.21
N GLU A 612 -0.69 29.37 17.64
CA GLU A 612 -2.05 29.91 17.65
C GLU A 612 -2.29 30.94 16.54
N SER A 613 -3.56 31.19 16.23
CA SER A 613 -3.93 32.26 15.30
C SER A 613 -3.58 33.63 15.87
N VAL A 614 -3.21 34.55 14.99
CA VAL A 614 -3.01 35.95 15.38
C VAL A 614 -4.34 36.71 15.40
N GLY A 615 -4.45 37.65 16.34
CA GLY A 615 -5.57 38.58 16.42
C GLY A 615 -5.62 39.54 15.22
N ILE A 616 -6.82 40.03 14.91
CA ILE A 616 -7.05 40.97 13.80
C ILE A 616 -6.99 42.41 14.32
N ASP A 617 -5.82 42.80 14.81
CA ASP A 617 -5.54 44.12 15.36
C ASP A 617 -4.10 44.58 15.08
N ASP A 618 -3.88 45.89 15.14
CA ASP A 618 -2.59 46.52 14.82
C ASP A 618 -1.41 45.96 15.61
N LYS A 619 -1.61 45.59 16.88
CA LYS A 619 -0.54 45.10 17.74
C LYS A 619 -0.14 43.70 17.31
N SER A 620 -1.11 42.82 17.11
CA SER A 620 -0.90 41.43 16.68
C SER A 620 -0.24 41.33 15.29
N LEU A 621 -0.61 42.22 14.37
CA LEU A 621 -0.12 42.19 12.98
C LEU A 621 1.24 42.88 12.78
N SER A 622 1.73 43.67 13.75
CA SER A 622 2.95 44.48 13.61
C SER A 622 4.25 43.67 13.44
N GLU A 623 4.27 42.41 13.89
CA GLU A 623 5.43 41.52 13.78
C GLU A 623 5.29 40.48 12.66
N VAL A 624 4.20 40.52 11.90
CA VAL A 624 3.90 39.53 10.85
C VAL A 624 4.35 40.07 9.49
N SER A 625 5.03 39.25 8.69
CA SER A 625 5.40 39.61 7.31
C SER A 625 4.42 39.04 6.29
N LEU A 626 3.95 37.80 6.54
CA LEU A 626 2.97 37.11 5.70
C LEU A 626 1.81 36.62 6.56
N LEU A 627 0.60 37.04 6.19
CA LEU A 627 -0.64 36.62 6.83
C LEU A 627 -1.34 35.55 5.98
N TRP A 628 -1.43 34.34 6.52
CA TRP A 628 -2.11 33.22 5.89
C TRP A 628 -3.60 33.20 6.26
N LEU A 629 -4.46 33.20 5.25
CA LEU A 629 -5.92 33.18 5.41
C LEU A 629 -6.56 32.04 4.64
N HIS A 630 -7.33 31.22 5.33
CA HIS A 630 -7.96 30.06 4.72
C HIS A 630 -9.22 29.63 5.45
N GLY A 631 -10.13 29.00 4.72
CA GLY A 631 -11.41 28.56 5.26
C GLY A 631 -12.29 27.90 4.21
N ARG A 632 -13.43 27.38 4.68
CA ARG A 632 -14.42 26.62 3.92
C ARG A 632 -15.85 27.15 4.08
N LYS A 633 -16.03 28.30 4.73
CA LYS A 633 -17.33 28.94 4.96
C LYS A 633 -17.26 30.41 4.54
N SER A 634 -18.41 31.03 4.32
CA SER A 634 -18.50 32.47 4.20
C SER A 634 -18.06 33.16 5.49
N PHE A 635 -17.42 34.31 5.37
CA PHE A 635 -17.08 35.20 6.47
C PHE A 635 -17.31 36.65 6.09
N GLN A 636 -17.28 37.53 7.11
CA GLN A 636 -17.38 38.96 6.95
C GLN A 636 -16.48 39.64 7.97
N LEU A 637 -15.75 40.69 7.54
CA LEU A 637 -14.91 41.47 8.44
C LEU A 637 -15.65 42.72 8.92
N THR A 638 -15.43 43.05 10.19
CA THR A 638 -15.90 44.31 10.77
C THR A 638 -15.07 45.49 10.24
N ALA A 639 -15.60 46.71 10.35
CA ALA A 639 -14.88 47.91 9.90
C ALA A 639 -13.50 48.09 10.57
N PRO A 640 -13.33 47.86 11.90
CA PRO A 640 -12.01 47.89 12.54
C PRO A 640 -11.05 46.83 11.97
N GLN A 641 -11.53 45.61 11.70
CA GLN A 641 -10.71 44.54 11.12
C GLN A 641 -10.24 44.89 9.70
N ARG A 642 -11.12 45.45 8.87
CA ARG A 642 -10.73 45.95 7.54
C ARG A 642 -9.67 47.04 7.62
N ALA A 643 -9.80 47.96 8.57
CA ALA A 643 -8.82 49.03 8.79
C ALA A 643 -7.46 48.48 9.25
N ALA A 644 -7.45 47.51 10.15
CA ALA A 644 -6.21 46.85 10.62
C ALA A 644 -5.51 46.11 9.47
N LEU A 645 -6.24 45.35 8.65
CA LEU A 645 -5.68 44.68 7.47
C LEU A 645 -5.19 45.67 6.40
N ARG A 646 -5.90 46.78 6.21
CA ARG A 646 -5.45 47.85 5.30
C ARG A 646 -4.10 48.38 5.76
N LYS A 647 -3.99 48.71 7.04
CA LYS A 647 -2.75 49.21 7.64
C LYS A 647 -1.61 48.19 7.59
N PHE A 648 -1.91 46.91 7.79
CA PHE A 648 -0.95 45.82 7.61
C PHE A 648 -0.36 45.81 6.20
N ILE A 649 -1.22 45.91 5.17
CA ILE A 649 -0.80 45.99 3.76
C ILE A 649 0.01 47.27 3.49
N ASP A 650 -0.45 48.42 3.98
CA ASP A 650 0.23 49.70 3.78
C ASP A 650 1.63 49.70 4.45
N ASN A 651 1.85 48.87 5.47
CA ASN A 651 3.14 48.65 6.14
C ASN A 651 4.03 47.59 5.44
N GLY A 652 3.64 47.10 4.26
CA GLY A 652 4.40 46.12 3.48
C GLY A 652 4.10 44.65 3.83
N GLY A 653 3.09 44.39 4.68
CA GLY A 653 2.62 43.05 4.97
C GLY A 653 1.89 42.44 3.77
N VAL A 654 2.07 41.14 3.54
CA VAL A 654 1.43 40.42 2.42
C VAL A 654 0.38 39.45 2.95
N ILE A 655 -0.77 39.37 2.28
CA ILE A 655 -1.82 38.40 2.60
C ILE A 655 -1.78 37.25 1.57
N LEU A 656 -1.64 36.01 2.04
CA LEU A 656 -1.82 34.81 1.24
C LEU A 656 -3.12 34.12 1.64
N GLY A 657 -4.12 34.16 0.74
CA GLY A 657 -5.40 33.49 0.93
C GLY A 657 -5.52 32.18 0.15
N ASN A 658 -6.21 31.17 0.68
CA ASN A 658 -6.70 30.06 -0.15
C ASN A 658 -8.07 29.52 0.30
N ALA A 659 -8.88 29.08 -0.65
CA ALA A 659 -10.13 28.38 -0.36
C ALA A 659 -9.84 26.91 -0.03
N ILE A 660 -10.22 26.47 1.17
CA ILE A 660 -10.11 25.07 1.58
C ILE A 660 -11.02 24.22 0.70
N CYS A 661 -10.46 23.20 0.06
CA CYS A 661 -11.15 22.33 -0.90
C CYS A 661 -11.89 23.09 -2.02
N GLY A 662 -11.33 24.23 -2.44
CA GLY A 662 -11.90 25.06 -3.50
C GLY A 662 -13.29 25.65 -3.17
N ASN A 663 -13.60 25.84 -1.89
CA ASN A 663 -14.92 26.29 -1.45
C ASN A 663 -15.27 27.69 -1.98
N GLU A 664 -16.33 27.78 -2.79
CA GLU A 664 -16.76 29.04 -3.42
C GLU A 664 -17.29 30.07 -2.42
N ALA A 665 -17.93 29.65 -1.32
CA ALA A 665 -18.45 30.59 -0.32
C ALA A 665 -17.32 31.36 0.37
N PHE A 666 -16.24 30.67 0.75
CA PHE A 666 -15.04 31.33 1.27
C PHE A 666 -14.38 32.20 0.20
N ALA A 667 -14.21 31.69 -1.02
CA ALA A 667 -13.58 32.45 -2.11
C ALA A 667 -14.33 33.76 -2.42
N ASN A 668 -15.66 33.73 -2.42
CA ASN A 668 -16.48 34.91 -2.65
C ASN A 668 -16.39 35.92 -1.49
N SER A 669 -16.42 35.44 -0.23
CA SER A 669 -16.17 36.30 0.94
C SER A 669 -14.78 36.94 0.87
N PHE A 670 -13.74 36.16 0.55
CA PHE A 670 -12.37 36.67 0.45
C PHE A 670 -12.25 37.78 -0.58
N ARG A 671 -12.75 37.57 -1.81
CA ARG A 671 -12.74 38.60 -2.86
C ARG A 671 -13.51 39.86 -2.44
N THR A 672 -14.68 39.69 -1.82
CA THR A 672 -15.50 40.81 -1.36
C THR A 672 -14.77 41.66 -0.32
N GLU A 673 -14.17 41.02 0.68
CA GLU A 673 -13.48 41.70 1.78
C GLU A 673 -12.19 42.37 1.31
N ILE A 674 -11.37 41.70 0.51
CA ILE A 674 -10.13 42.28 -0.03
C ILE A 674 -10.42 43.45 -0.97
N ASN A 675 -11.42 43.35 -1.85
CA ASN A 675 -11.78 44.46 -2.72
C ASN A 675 -12.33 45.67 -1.93
N ALA A 676 -13.03 45.43 -0.82
CA ALA A 676 -13.45 46.51 0.09
C ALA A 676 -12.29 47.19 0.81
N ILE A 677 -11.22 46.44 1.11
CA ILE A 677 -9.97 46.95 1.73
C ILE A 677 -9.13 47.74 0.72
N LEU A 678 -8.98 47.20 -0.50
CA LEU A 678 -8.02 47.72 -1.48
C LEU A 678 -8.58 48.78 -2.43
N LYS A 679 -9.91 48.89 -2.60
CA LYS A 679 -10.68 49.85 -3.42
C LYS A 679 -10.13 50.13 -4.84
N ASP A 680 -8.96 50.75 -4.92
CA ASP A 680 -8.25 51.18 -6.12
C ASP A 680 -7.38 50.08 -6.75
N ALA A 681 -7.12 48.97 -6.03
CA ALA A 681 -6.32 47.83 -6.50
C ALA A 681 -7.06 46.49 -6.28
N PRO A 682 -8.13 46.19 -7.04
CA PRO A 682 -8.90 44.96 -6.87
C PRO A 682 -8.09 43.71 -7.24
N LEU A 683 -8.49 42.57 -6.68
CA LEU A 683 -7.94 41.26 -7.07
C LEU A 683 -8.17 40.99 -8.56
N ARG A 684 -7.12 40.54 -9.24
CA ARG A 684 -7.14 40.13 -10.65
C ARG A 684 -6.41 38.79 -10.85
N SER A 685 -6.67 38.10 -11.94
CA SER A 685 -5.95 36.85 -12.27
C SER A 685 -4.44 37.11 -12.39
N LEU A 686 -3.62 36.25 -11.79
CA LEU A 686 -2.17 36.26 -11.96
C LEU A 686 -1.80 35.73 -13.35
N PRO A 687 -1.05 36.49 -14.17
CA PRO A 687 -0.58 36.01 -15.48
C PRO A 687 0.38 34.82 -15.35
N ALA A 688 0.37 33.92 -16.34
CA ALA A 688 1.21 32.73 -16.33
C ALA A 688 2.72 33.02 -16.47
N ASP A 689 3.08 34.20 -16.97
CA ASP A 689 4.44 34.72 -17.14
C ASP A 689 4.86 35.65 -16.00
N HIS A 690 4.05 35.78 -14.94
CA HIS A 690 4.39 36.62 -13.81
C HIS A 690 5.67 36.11 -13.10
N PRO A 691 6.62 36.98 -12.71
CA PRO A 691 7.89 36.57 -12.09
C PRO A 691 7.73 35.67 -10.86
N ALA A 692 6.66 35.85 -10.08
CA ALA A 692 6.30 34.98 -8.95
C ALA A 692 6.09 33.50 -9.31
N LEU A 693 5.83 33.18 -10.58
CA LEU A 693 5.66 31.80 -11.07
C LEU A 693 6.94 31.21 -11.69
N SER A 694 8.04 31.96 -11.64
CA SER A 694 9.32 31.61 -12.26
C SER A 694 10.43 31.47 -11.22
N THR A 695 11.65 31.24 -11.70
CA THR A 695 12.86 31.20 -10.88
C THR A 695 13.43 32.58 -10.54
N ASP A 696 12.79 33.67 -10.98
CA ASP A 696 13.32 35.04 -10.84
C ASP A 696 13.54 35.45 -9.38
N TYR A 697 12.70 34.96 -8.45
CA TYR A 697 12.85 35.16 -7.01
C TYR A 697 13.48 33.96 -6.31
N LEU A 698 14.41 33.23 -6.93
CA LEU A 698 15.01 32.01 -6.36
C LEU A 698 13.98 30.91 -6.01
N GLY A 699 12.84 30.93 -6.72
CA GLY A 699 11.77 29.95 -6.60
C GLY A 699 11.89 28.79 -7.60
N TYR A 700 10.77 28.10 -7.80
CA TYR A 700 10.59 27.02 -8.77
C TYR A 700 9.91 27.52 -10.05
N ASP A 701 10.14 26.82 -11.16
CA ASP A 701 9.32 26.97 -12.37
C ASP A 701 7.92 26.35 -12.13
N LEU A 702 6.90 27.19 -12.10
CA LEU A 702 5.49 26.82 -11.88
C LEU A 702 4.67 26.83 -13.17
N SER A 703 5.31 26.80 -14.35
CA SER A 703 4.62 26.69 -15.64
C SER A 703 3.77 25.42 -15.77
N LYS A 704 4.13 24.37 -15.02
CA LYS A 704 3.44 23.07 -14.99
C LYS A 704 3.24 22.61 -13.56
N VAL A 705 2.05 22.84 -13.02
CA VAL A 705 1.56 22.24 -11.79
C VAL A 705 0.41 21.28 -12.08
N THR A 706 0.25 20.28 -11.22
CA THR A 706 -0.85 19.32 -11.26
C THR A 706 -2.05 19.87 -10.49
N ILE A 707 -3.14 20.12 -11.20
CA ILE A 707 -4.42 20.54 -10.63
C ILE A 707 -5.36 19.33 -10.61
N ARG A 708 -5.86 19.00 -9.42
CA ARG A 708 -6.80 17.90 -9.17
C ARG A 708 -8.23 18.44 -9.12
N ARG A 709 -9.14 17.76 -9.81
CA ARG A 709 -10.59 17.97 -9.71
C ARG A 709 -11.29 16.63 -9.59
N SER A 710 -12.17 16.50 -8.61
CA SER A 710 -13.05 15.35 -8.50
C SER A 710 -14.15 15.47 -9.55
N ILE A 711 -14.27 14.46 -10.41
CA ILE A 711 -15.40 14.30 -11.34
C ILE A 711 -16.05 12.96 -11.06
N ARG A 712 -17.38 12.95 -11.08
CA ARG A 712 -18.16 11.72 -10.95
C ARG A 712 -18.25 11.06 -12.32
N GLU A 713 -17.66 9.88 -12.47
CA GLU A 713 -17.72 9.10 -13.70
C GLU A 713 -18.27 7.70 -13.37
N GLY A 714 -19.45 7.38 -13.91
CA GLY A 714 -20.17 6.15 -13.57
C GLY A 714 -20.55 6.05 -12.08
N ASP A 715 -20.25 4.91 -11.47
CA ASP A 715 -20.52 4.59 -10.06
C ASP A 715 -19.43 5.08 -9.07
N GLY A 716 -18.37 5.73 -9.55
CA GLY A 716 -17.21 6.14 -8.74
C GLY A 716 -16.90 7.64 -8.78
N ILE A 717 -15.94 8.06 -7.95
CA ILE A 717 -15.33 9.40 -8.02
C ILE A 717 -13.95 9.21 -8.64
N ASP A 718 -13.71 9.81 -9.81
CA ASP A 718 -12.38 9.85 -10.42
C ASP A 718 -11.73 11.23 -10.21
N VAL A 719 -10.41 11.25 -10.13
CA VAL A 719 -9.63 12.48 -9.98
C VAL A 719 -9.05 12.86 -11.32
N LEU A 720 -9.67 13.84 -11.98
CA LEU A 720 -9.12 14.42 -13.18
C LEU A 720 -7.93 15.30 -12.82
N LYS A 721 -6.80 14.99 -13.44
CA LYS A 721 -5.56 15.76 -13.37
C LYS A 721 -5.43 16.64 -14.61
N GLN A 722 -5.33 17.94 -14.40
CA GLN A 722 -4.96 18.89 -15.43
C GLN A 722 -3.57 19.44 -15.12
N VAL A 723 -2.67 19.43 -16.10
CA VAL A 723 -1.35 20.06 -15.98
C VAL A 723 -1.41 21.45 -16.63
N GLY A 724 -0.96 22.47 -15.90
CA GLY A 724 -0.89 23.85 -16.38
C GLY A 724 -0.37 24.79 -15.30
N PRO A 725 -0.32 26.12 -15.55
CA PRO A 725 0.06 27.08 -14.53
C PRO A 725 -0.96 27.12 -13.38
N PRO A 726 -0.53 27.50 -12.16
CA PRO A 726 -1.44 27.58 -11.01
C PRO A 726 -2.49 28.66 -11.24
N ARG A 727 -3.70 28.41 -10.74
CA ARG A 727 -4.79 29.40 -10.74
C ARG A 727 -4.64 30.25 -9.49
N LEU A 728 -4.05 31.42 -9.65
CA LEU A 728 -3.88 32.41 -8.60
C LEU A 728 -4.49 33.75 -9.01
N GLU A 729 -4.95 34.49 -8.03
CA GLU A 729 -5.36 35.89 -8.11
C GLU A 729 -4.39 36.72 -7.28
N TYR A 730 -4.20 37.99 -7.63
CA TYR A 730 -3.31 38.88 -6.91
C TYR A 730 -3.75 40.34 -6.96
N SER A 731 -3.21 41.12 -6.04
CA SER A 731 -3.25 42.58 -6.07
C SER A 731 -1.86 43.14 -5.79
N GLN A 732 -1.58 44.33 -6.32
CA GLN A 732 -0.29 45.01 -6.19
C GLN A 732 -0.49 46.47 -5.78
N SER A 733 0.49 47.03 -5.06
CA SER A 733 0.55 48.46 -4.76
C SER A 733 0.79 49.29 -6.03
N PRO A 734 0.57 50.62 -5.97
CA PRO A 734 0.93 51.53 -7.05
C PRO A 734 2.41 51.44 -7.47
N ASP A 735 3.29 51.07 -6.54
CA ASP A 735 4.73 50.92 -6.75
C ASP A 735 5.12 49.55 -7.35
N GLY A 736 4.12 48.70 -7.65
CA GLY A 736 4.32 47.40 -8.31
C GLY A 736 4.58 46.22 -7.38
N LEU A 737 4.58 46.43 -6.06
CA LEU A 737 4.81 45.37 -5.07
C LEU A 737 3.54 44.54 -4.84
N VAL A 738 3.67 43.21 -4.78
CA VAL A 738 2.51 42.34 -4.54
C VAL A 738 2.11 42.42 -3.07
N SER A 739 0.82 42.72 -2.82
CA SER A 739 0.25 42.90 -1.48
C SER A 739 -0.70 41.77 -1.07
N VAL A 740 -1.38 41.15 -2.04
CA VAL A 740 -2.29 40.02 -1.79
C VAL A 740 -2.09 38.97 -2.89
N VAL A 741 -2.04 37.71 -2.49
CA VAL A 741 -2.12 36.54 -3.38
C VAL A 741 -3.25 35.64 -2.88
N PHE A 742 -4.08 35.16 -3.79
CA PHE A 742 -5.21 34.30 -3.45
C PHE A 742 -5.29 33.08 -4.38
N SER A 743 -5.40 31.89 -3.79
CA SER A 743 -5.71 30.67 -4.53
C SER A 743 -7.18 30.29 -4.35
N PRO A 744 -8.01 30.32 -5.40
CA PRO A 744 -9.36 29.75 -5.36
C PRO A 744 -9.35 28.22 -5.25
N LEU A 745 -8.20 27.57 -5.43
CA LEU A 745 -8.01 26.13 -5.25
C LEU A 745 -7.30 25.82 -3.92
N ASP A 746 -7.46 24.59 -3.43
CA ASP A 746 -6.88 24.18 -2.17
C ASP A 746 -5.34 24.14 -2.20
N LEU A 747 -4.73 24.86 -1.26
CA LEU A 747 -3.34 24.70 -0.85
C LEU A 747 -3.26 24.05 0.53
N SER A 748 -4.18 24.41 1.44
CA SER A 748 -4.06 24.02 2.85
C SER A 748 -4.20 22.53 3.08
N CYS A 749 -5.22 21.85 2.55
CA CYS A 749 -5.40 20.43 2.79
C CYS A 749 -4.33 19.60 2.08
N ALA A 750 -3.80 20.06 0.94
CA ALA A 750 -2.63 19.46 0.28
C ALA A 750 -1.36 19.51 1.15
N LEU A 751 -1.22 20.57 1.95
CA LEU A 751 -0.08 20.78 2.86
C LEU A 751 -0.32 20.22 4.27
N GLU A 752 -1.58 20.02 4.65
CA GLU A 752 -2.00 19.35 5.87
C GLU A 752 -1.75 17.84 5.81
N SER A 753 -2.05 17.21 4.65
CA SER A 753 -1.95 15.77 4.43
C SER A 753 -1.67 15.44 2.97
N THR A 754 -0.79 14.45 2.74
CA THR A 754 -0.33 14.08 1.39
C THR A 754 -1.39 13.44 0.49
N ASN A 755 -2.52 12.98 1.06
CA ASN A 755 -3.54 12.18 0.37
C ASN A 755 -4.96 12.78 0.46
N SER A 756 -5.13 14.10 0.37
CA SER A 756 -6.46 14.75 0.33
C SER A 756 -7.13 14.65 -1.06
N VAL A 757 -7.51 13.42 -1.46
CA VAL A 757 -8.11 13.10 -2.77
C VAL A 757 -9.43 13.86 -3.04
N GLN A 758 -10.14 14.27 -1.99
CA GLN A 758 -11.48 14.87 -2.10
C GLN A 758 -11.49 16.36 -2.46
N CYS A 759 -10.35 17.06 -2.35
CA CYS A 759 -10.32 18.51 -2.39
C CYS A 759 -9.82 19.02 -3.75
N PRO A 760 -10.64 19.77 -4.52
CA PRO A 760 -10.16 20.50 -5.69
C PRO A 760 -8.99 21.40 -5.32
N GLY A 761 -7.82 21.14 -5.89
CA GLY A 761 -6.58 21.64 -5.33
C GLY A 761 -5.34 21.23 -6.11
N TYR A 762 -4.19 21.57 -5.53
CA TYR A 762 -2.89 21.12 -6.01
C TYR A 762 -2.47 19.85 -5.26
N ASP A 763 -1.50 19.11 -5.79
CA ASP A 763 -0.83 18.09 -4.97
C ASP A 763 0.14 18.73 -3.95
N THR A 764 0.59 17.96 -2.96
CA THR A 764 1.44 18.48 -1.88
C THR A 764 2.74 19.10 -2.38
N GLN A 765 3.36 18.52 -3.41
CA GLN A 765 4.63 19.02 -3.93
C GLN A 765 4.42 20.37 -4.61
N ASP A 766 3.43 20.47 -5.47
CA ASP A 766 3.14 21.70 -6.20
C ASP A 766 2.57 22.78 -5.28
N ALA A 767 1.72 22.41 -4.31
CA ALA A 767 1.28 23.34 -3.25
C ALA A 767 2.46 23.92 -2.46
N ALA A 768 3.43 23.08 -2.10
CA ALA A 768 4.63 23.52 -1.40
C ALA A 768 5.49 24.45 -2.27
N LYS A 769 5.69 24.15 -3.55
CA LYS A 769 6.43 25.02 -4.48
C LYS A 769 5.72 26.36 -4.67
N ILE A 770 4.39 26.37 -4.87
CA ILE A 770 3.58 27.59 -5.00
C ILE A 770 3.79 28.50 -3.79
N VAL A 771 3.66 27.95 -2.58
CA VAL A 771 3.84 28.73 -1.35
C VAL A 771 5.28 29.18 -1.18
N THR A 772 6.26 28.34 -1.51
CA THR A 772 7.68 28.70 -1.46
C THR A 772 7.98 29.88 -2.37
N ASN A 773 7.49 29.87 -3.61
CA ASN A 773 7.64 30.99 -4.53
C ASN A 773 7.03 32.30 -4.00
N ILE A 774 5.85 32.22 -3.39
CA ILE A 774 5.19 33.39 -2.81
C ILE A 774 6.01 33.94 -1.64
N VAL A 775 6.51 33.06 -0.75
CA VAL A 775 7.39 33.47 0.35
C VAL A 775 8.67 34.10 -0.17
N GLN A 776 9.31 33.50 -1.18
CA GLN A 776 10.52 34.04 -1.76
C GLN A 776 10.31 35.39 -2.44
N MET A 777 9.22 35.56 -3.20
CA MET A 777 8.83 36.85 -3.77
C MET A 777 8.72 37.92 -2.69
N ILE A 778 8.11 37.62 -1.53
CA ILE A 778 7.98 38.58 -0.43
C ILE A 778 9.36 39.00 0.12
N LEU A 779 10.35 38.10 0.13
CA LEU A 779 11.70 38.40 0.62
C LEU A 779 12.55 39.21 -0.36
N HIS A 780 12.16 39.24 -1.64
CA HIS A 780 13.00 39.76 -2.74
C HIS A 780 12.35 40.86 -3.58
N GLN A 781 11.07 41.18 -3.38
CA GLN A 781 10.35 42.22 -4.11
C GLN A 781 10.69 43.64 -3.66
#